data_AF-A0A9P3B364-F1
#
_entry.id   AF-A0A9P3B364-F1
#
_cell.length_a   1.000
_cell.length_b   1.000
_cell.length_c   1.000
_cell.angle_alpha   90.00
_cell.angle_beta   90.00
_cell.angle_gamma   90.00
#
_symmetry.space_group_name_H-M   'P 1'
#
loop_
_entity.id
_entity.type
_entity.pdbx_description
1 polymer ?
#
loop_
_entity_poly.entity_id
_entity_poly.type
_entity_poly.pdbx_seq_one_letter_code
_entity_poly.pdbx_strand_id
1 'polypeptide(L)'
;MSSERRERRPSVGAPIPLQGPVGPGFSRPKHKRTYTGFGPAEIKSVEASIPEPLREAWKKHSASGFTDKDEFEKELVRHVETTLARSLYNCDELAAYSGTALAFRDRLIIEWNKTQQRQSFADQKRVYYLSLEFLMGRALDNAMLNVGMKDAAREGLKDLGFRIEDVINQEHDAALGNGGLGRLAACFLDSMATLNYPAWGYGLRYRYGIFKQEIVDGYQVEIPDYWLDFNPWEFPRHDITVEIQFYGWVRTYQDENGKTIHSWQDGEAVQAVAYDVPIPGYGTRTTNNLRLWSSKAASGEFDFQKFNAGDYESAVADQQRAETISAVLYPNDNLERGKELRLKQQYFWCAASLYDIVRRFKKTKRAWSKFPEQVAIQLNDTHPTLAIVELQRILIDQEGLEWDEAWSLVTKTFGYTNHTVLPEALEKWSVPLMQNLLPRHLEIIYDINLFFLQSVEKRFPKDRDMLARVSIIEESHPKMVRMAHIAIIGSHKVNGVAELHSDLIKTTIFKDFVKIYGPDKFTNVTNGITPRRWLHQANPRLSDLIASKLGGYDFLKDLTLLDQLEAYVDDKTFRAEWSEIKTANKLRLAKHIKDTTGYSVNPNALFDVQVKRIHEYKRQQLNIFGVIHRYLTIKAMSKEEREKLVPRVSIFGGKAAPGYWMAKTIIHLINKVAAVVNNDPDVGDLLKVIFIEDYNVSKAEIICPASDISEHISTAGTEASGTSNMKFVLNGGLIIGTCDGANIEITREIGEQNIFLFGTLAEDVEELRHRHFYGDFQLDPHLSKVFEAIRSDMFGDASNFSALMSAIAEHGDYYLVSDDFNSYITTQEIVDEAFKNQDEWIAKSITSVARMGFFSTDRVISEYADSIWNIEPLEVRDD
;
A
#
# COMPACT_ATOMS: atom_id res chain seq x y z
N MET A 1 63.93 -20.68 36.34
CA MET A 1 63.51 -21.88 35.58
C MET A 1 62.05 -21.66 35.20
N SER A 2 61.81 -20.82 34.19
CA SER A 2 61.37 -21.21 32.83
C SER A 2 60.02 -21.94 32.81
N SER A 3 58.93 -21.17 32.72
CA SER A 3 57.65 -21.68 32.20
C SER A 3 57.46 -21.11 30.79
N GLU A 4 57.53 -22.01 29.81
CA GLU A 4 57.34 -21.73 28.40
C GLU A 4 55.93 -21.17 28.13
N ARG A 5 55.86 -20.05 27.42
CA ARG A 5 54.62 -19.57 26.81
C ARG A 5 54.27 -20.49 25.65
N ARG A 6 53.16 -21.22 25.75
CA ARG A 6 52.53 -21.89 24.61
C ARG A 6 52.06 -20.84 23.60
N GLU A 7 52.76 -20.71 22.48
CA GLU A 7 52.27 -20.01 21.30
C GLU A 7 51.05 -20.72 20.72
N ARG A 8 49.97 -19.97 20.48
CA ARG A 8 48.83 -20.43 19.68
C ARG A 8 49.29 -20.60 18.23
N ARG A 9 49.26 -21.84 17.73
CA ARG A 9 49.38 -22.11 16.28
C ARG A 9 48.21 -21.43 15.55
N PRO A 10 48.46 -20.63 14.50
CA PRO A 10 47.40 -20.13 13.64
C PRO A 10 46.66 -21.31 13.00
N SER A 11 45.33 -21.25 13.04
CA SER A 11 44.43 -22.12 12.28
C SER A 11 44.80 -22.03 10.79
N VAL A 12 45.42 -23.10 10.28
CA VAL A 12 45.66 -23.35 8.86
C VAL A 12 44.32 -23.59 8.16
N GLY A 13 43.72 -22.50 7.73
CA GLY A 13 42.55 -22.44 6.87
C GLY A 13 42.51 -21.12 6.12
N ALA A 14 43.68 -20.62 5.69
CA ALA A 14 43.73 -19.55 4.71
C ALA A 14 43.13 -20.09 3.39
N PRO A 15 42.27 -19.33 2.69
CA PRO A 15 41.89 -19.70 1.35
C PRO A 15 43.16 -19.77 0.52
N ILE A 16 43.46 -20.95 -0.03
CA ILE A 16 44.51 -21.13 -1.02
C ILE A 16 44.25 -20.06 -2.11
N PRO A 17 45.16 -19.13 -2.36
CA PRO A 17 45.00 -18.22 -3.48
C PRO A 17 45.02 -19.09 -4.72
N LEU A 18 43.93 -19.12 -5.50
CA LEU A 18 43.93 -19.66 -6.85
C LEU A 18 44.92 -18.82 -7.69
N GLN A 19 46.21 -19.17 -7.60
CA GLN A 19 47.25 -18.78 -8.53
C GLN A 19 47.26 -19.82 -9.65
N GLY A 20 46.79 -19.44 -10.83
CA GLY A 20 46.96 -20.23 -12.03
C GLY A 20 46.01 -19.84 -13.16
N PRO A 21 46.51 -19.46 -14.34
CA PRO A 21 45.70 -19.24 -15.53
C PRO A 21 45.19 -20.58 -16.05
N VAL A 22 43.92 -20.65 -16.46
CA VAL A 22 43.45 -21.77 -17.28
C VAL A 22 43.95 -21.52 -18.70
N GLY A 23 45.18 -21.96 -18.99
CA GLY A 23 45.81 -21.95 -20.32
C GLY A 23 46.90 -20.88 -20.55
N PRO A 24 47.80 -21.08 -21.53
CA PRO A 24 48.92 -20.19 -21.77
C PRO A 24 48.43 -18.85 -22.34
N GLY A 25 48.68 -17.75 -21.62
CA GLY A 25 48.65 -16.39 -22.18
C GLY A 25 47.39 -15.54 -21.94
N PHE A 26 46.34 -16.03 -21.27
CA PHE A 26 45.14 -15.21 -21.02
C PHE A 26 45.01 -14.80 -19.55
N SER A 27 45.33 -13.55 -19.22
CA SER A 27 44.81 -12.92 -18.00
C SER A 27 43.37 -12.48 -18.26
N ARG A 28 42.38 -13.22 -17.76
CA ARG A 28 40.98 -12.78 -17.82
C ARG A 28 40.84 -11.44 -17.07
N PRO A 29 40.17 -10.42 -17.64
CA PRO A 29 39.66 -9.33 -16.83
C PRO A 29 38.80 -9.94 -15.71
N LYS A 30 39.13 -9.66 -14.46
CA LYS A 30 38.25 -10.04 -13.33
C LYS A 30 37.02 -9.14 -13.41
N HIS A 31 36.00 -9.56 -14.19
CA HIS A 31 34.73 -8.86 -14.22
C HIS A 31 34.16 -8.83 -12.80
N LYS A 32 34.02 -7.64 -12.23
CA LYS A 32 33.28 -7.42 -11.00
C LYS A 32 31.88 -6.94 -11.38
N ARG A 33 30.84 -7.56 -10.80
CA ARG A 33 29.45 -7.14 -10.99
C ARG A 33 29.28 -5.70 -10.52
N THR A 34 28.62 -4.87 -11.32
CA THR A 34 28.08 -3.58 -10.87
C THR A 34 26.62 -3.76 -10.46
N TYR A 35 26.27 -3.42 -9.21
CA TYR A 35 24.93 -3.72 -8.65
C TYR A 35 23.73 -3.11 -9.40
N THR A 36 23.94 -2.13 -10.28
CA THR A 36 22.89 -1.32 -10.93
C THR A 36 23.20 -0.99 -12.41
N GLY A 37 24.09 -1.75 -13.04
CA GLY A 37 24.61 -1.45 -14.39
C GLY A 37 25.91 -0.64 -14.38
N PHE A 38 26.51 -0.51 -15.56
CA PHE A 38 27.80 0.15 -15.80
C PHE A 38 27.62 1.57 -16.35
N GLY A 39 28.53 2.49 -16.04
CA GLY A 39 28.57 3.79 -16.69
C GLY A 39 29.02 3.70 -18.17
N PRO A 40 28.77 4.72 -19.01
CA PRO A 40 29.13 4.71 -20.43
C PRO A 40 30.61 4.37 -20.72
N ALA A 41 31.52 4.95 -19.94
CA ALA A 41 32.96 4.72 -20.09
C ALA A 41 33.39 3.33 -19.59
N GLU A 42 32.70 2.82 -18.56
CA GLU A 42 32.96 1.49 -18.01
C GLU A 42 32.54 0.40 -18.99
N ILE A 43 31.37 0.54 -19.65
CA ILE A 43 30.91 -0.42 -20.67
C ILE A 43 31.93 -0.51 -21.81
N LYS A 44 32.36 0.63 -22.37
CA LYS A 44 33.33 0.63 -23.48
C LYS A 44 34.66 -0.03 -23.08
N SER A 45 35.14 0.26 -21.87
CA SER A 45 36.35 -0.35 -21.32
C SER A 45 36.19 -1.86 -21.12
N VAL A 46 35.07 -2.29 -20.54
CA VAL A 46 34.74 -3.70 -20.33
C VAL A 46 34.60 -4.43 -21.67
N GLU A 47 33.86 -3.87 -22.63
CA GLU A 47 33.66 -4.46 -23.95
C GLU A 47 34.99 -4.61 -24.71
N ALA A 48 35.82 -3.57 -24.73
CA ALA A 48 37.15 -3.61 -25.35
C ALA A 48 38.07 -4.65 -24.70
N SER A 49 37.85 -4.98 -23.42
CA SER A 49 38.62 -6.01 -22.71
C SER A 49 38.18 -7.45 -23.01
N ILE A 50 37.02 -7.65 -23.64
CA ILE A 50 36.47 -8.97 -23.97
C ILE A 50 36.76 -9.30 -25.44
N PRO A 51 37.55 -10.36 -25.73
CA PRO A 51 37.80 -10.81 -27.10
C PRO A 51 36.51 -11.04 -27.91
N GLU A 52 36.50 -10.65 -29.19
CA GLU A 52 35.34 -10.76 -30.09
C GLU A 52 34.71 -12.18 -30.11
N PRO A 53 35.48 -13.29 -30.19
CA PRO A 53 34.87 -14.62 -30.21
C PRO A 53 34.07 -14.94 -28.93
N LEU A 54 34.48 -14.36 -27.79
CA LEU A 54 33.73 -14.50 -26.54
C LEU A 54 32.45 -13.66 -26.57
N ARG A 55 32.52 -12.42 -27.07
CA ARG A 55 31.33 -11.56 -27.21
C ARG A 55 30.30 -12.19 -28.15
N GLU A 56 30.72 -12.72 -29.29
CA GLU A 56 29.84 -13.41 -30.23
C GLU A 56 29.23 -14.68 -29.63
N ALA A 57 29.99 -15.45 -28.84
CA ALA A 57 29.44 -16.61 -28.12
C ALA A 57 28.34 -16.22 -27.13
N TRP A 58 28.49 -15.09 -26.41
CA TRP A 58 27.45 -14.57 -25.52
C TRP A 58 26.24 -14.04 -26.31
N LYS A 59 26.45 -13.18 -27.31
CA LYS A 59 25.37 -12.61 -28.14
C LYS A 59 24.49 -13.69 -28.76
N LYS A 60 25.09 -14.77 -29.26
CA LYS A 60 24.39 -15.91 -29.87
C LYS A 60 23.40 -16.61 -28.93
N HIS A 61 23.67 -16.60 -27.63
CA HIS A 61 22.89 -17.31 -26.61
C HIS A 61 22.21 -16.36 -25.61
N SER A 62 22.20 -15.05 -25.88
CA SER A 62 21.49 -14.07 -25.07
C SER A 62 20.00 -14.39 -25.04
N ALA A 63 19.42 -14.41 -23.84
CA ALA A 63 18.00 -14.65 -23.68
C ALA A 63 17.16 -13.50 -24.28
N SER A 64 16.04 -13.86 -24.90
CA SER A 64 14.99 -12.95 -25.36
C SER A 64 13.68 -13.34 -24.70
N GLY A 65 12.78 -12.36 -24.49
CA GLY A 65 11.42 -12.68 -24.09
C GLY A 65 10.66 -13.35 -25.23
N PHE A 66 9.79 -14.31 -24.90
CA PHE A 66 8.90 -14.95 -25.87
C PHE A 66 7.99 -13.91 -26.55
N THR A 67 7.67 -14.14 -27.82
CA THR A 67 6.93 -13.21 -28.69
C THR A 67 5.61 -13.78 -29.20
N ASP A 68 5.45 -15.10 -29.11
CA ASP A 68 4.25 -15.81 -29.52
C ASP A 68 3.91 -16.94 -28.53
N LYS A 69 2.87 -17.69 -28.88
CA LYS A 69 2.35 -18.82 -28.12
C LYS A 69 3.36 -19.98 -28.02
N ASP A 70 3.97 -20.39 -29.12
CA ASP A 70 4.84 -21.57 -29.17
C ASP A 70 6.12 -21.34 -28.33
N GLU A 71 6.65 -20.13 -28.37
CA GLU A 71 7.77 -19.72 -27.51
C GLU A 71 7.36 -19.68 -26.02
N PHE A 72 6.16 -19.20 -25.70
CA PHE A 72 5.64 -19.23 -24.34
C PHE A 72 5.49 -20.67 -23.81
N GLU A 73 4.90 -21.57 -24.59
CA GLU A 73 4.73 -22.98 -24.22
C GLU A 73 6.09 -23.62 -23.93
N LYS A 74 7.08 -23.38 -24.79
CA LYS A 74 8.44 -23.87 -24.61
C LYS A 74 9.05 -23.39 -23.30
N GLU A 75 8.90 -22.10 -22.95
CA GLU A 75 9.43 -21.55 -21.70
C GLU A 75 8.69 -22.10 -20.46
N LEU A 76 7.37 -22.23 -20.53
CA LEU A 76 6.57 -22.83 -19.46
C LEU A 76 7.02 -24.27 -19.22
N VAL A 77 7.05 -25.11 -20.27
CA VAL A 77 7.45 -26.52 -20.19
C VAL A 77 8.89 -26.63 -19.69
N ARG A 78 9.79 -25.78 -20.17
CA ARG A 78 11.17 -25.70 -19.65
C ARG A 78 11.18 -25.49 -18.15
N HIS A 79 10.42 -24.54 -17.61
CA HIS A 79 10.38 -24.32 -16.16
C HIS A 79 9.74 -25.48 -15.40
N VAL A 80 8.67 -26.08 -15.92
CA VAL A 80 8.05 -27.27 -15.33
C VAL A 80 9.07 -28.41 -15.22
N GLU A 81 9.79 -28.72 -16.29
CA GLU A 81 10.74 -29.84 -16.33
C GLU A 81 12.04 -29.56 -15.58
N THR A 82 12.58 -28.34 -15.67
CA THR A 82 13.93 -28.03 -15.19
C THR A 82 13.95 -27.31 -13.85
N THR A 83 13.04 -26.33 -13.64
CA THR A 83 13.04 -25.50 -12.43
C THR A 83 12.21 -26.15 -11.32
N LEU A 84 11.04 -26.69 -11.68
CA LEU A 84 10.15 -27.35 -10.73
C LEU A 84 10.45 -28.84 -10.58
N ALA A 85 11.32 -29.39 -11.44
CA ALA A 85 11.66 -30.82 -11.48
C ALA A 85 10.42 -31.72 -11.59
N ARG A 86 9.45 -31.31 -12.42
CA ARG A 86 8.21 -32.04 -12.72
C ARG A 86 8.20 -32.52 -14.16
N SER A 87 7.09 -33.10 -14.59
CA SER A 87 6.85 -33.61 -15.93
C SER A 87 5.39 -33.40 -16.32
N LEU A 88 5.03 -33.74 -17.56
CA LEU A 88 3.64 -33.79 -18.00
C LEU A 88 2.73 -34.58 -17.03
N TYR A 89 3.24 -35.66 -16.43
CA TYR A 89 2.43 -36.57 -15.61
C TYR A 89 2.07 -36.04 -14.21
N ASN A 90 2.73 -34.98 -13.75
CA ASN A 90 2.52 -34.39 -12.42
C ASN A 90 2.54 -32.86 -12.43
N CYS A 91 2.21 -32.26 -13.57
CA CYS A 91 1.98 -30.82 -13.69
C CYS A 91 0.53 -30.51 -13.27
N ASP A 92 0.35 -30.12 -12.01
CA ASP A 92 -0.91 -29.59 -11.50
C ASP A 92 -1.05 -28.09 -11.80
N GLU A 93 -2.17 -27.48 -11.41
CA GLU A 93 -2.43 -26.05 -11.61
C GLU A 93 -1.37 -25.17 -10.93
N LEU A 94 -0.89 -25.57 -9.74
CA LEU A 94 0.15 -24.85 -9.03
C LEU A 94 1.49 -24.89 -9.79
N ALA A 95 1.84 -26.02 -10.40
CA ALA A 95 3.02 -26.14 -11.26
C ALA A 95 2.86 -25.34 -12.55
N ALA A 96 1.66 -25.34 -13.16
CA ALA A 96 1.35 -24.51 -14.33
C ALA A 96 1.47 -23.01 -13.99
N TYR A 97 0.95 -22.58 -12.84
CA TYR A 97 1.12 -21.23 -12.31
C TYR A 97 2.60 -20.89 -12.13
N SER A 98 3.33 -21.77 -11.44
CA SER A 98 4.74 -21.59 -11.16
C SER A 98 5.54 -21.46 -12.46
N GLY A 99 5.32 -22.35 -13.43
CA GLY A 99 5.98 -22.30 -14.74
C GLY A 99 5.63 -21.03 -15.53
N THR A 100 4.36 -20.63 -15.54
CA THR A 100 3.89 -19.40 -16.19
C THR A 100 4.53 -18.16 -15.56
N ALA A 101 4.48 -18.05 -14.23
CA ALA A 101 5.04 -16.91 -13.50
C ALA A 101 6.56 -16.81 -13.69
N LEU A 102 7.27 -17.94 -13.71
CA LEU A 102 8.72 -17.97 -13.99
C LEU A 102 9.04 -17.53 -15.43
N ALA A 103 8.26 -17.98 -16.43
CA ALA A 103 8.44 -17.56 -17.82
C ALA A 103 8.24 -16.04 -17.99
N PHE A 104 7.20 -15.48 -17.36
CA PHE A 104 6.99 -14.03 -17.34
C PHE A 104 8.07 -13.30 -16.55
N ARG A 105 8.52 -13.83 -15.41
CA ARG A 105 9.63 -13.23 -14.66
C ARG A 105 10.90 -13.17 -15.49
N ASP A 106 11.26 -14.23 -16.22
CA ASP A 106 12.47 -14.24 -17.05
C ASP A 106 12.40 -13.10 -18.10
N ARG A 107 11.24 -12.88 -18.73
CA ARG A 107 10.99 -11.71 -19.59
C ARG A 107 11.15 -10.38 -18.85
N LEU A 108 10.57 -10.25 -17.65
CA LEU A 108 10.67 -9.04 -16.84
C LEU A 108 12.10 -8.76 -16.38
N ILE A 109 12.91 -9.77 -16.08
CA ILE A 109 14.32 -9.61 -15.70
C ILE A 109 15.13 -9.02 -16.86
N ILE A 110 14.86 -9.45 -18.11
CA ILE A 110 15.53 -8.90 -19.29
C ILE A 110 15.24 -7.40 -19.41
N GLU A 111 13.97 -7.00 -19.35
CA GLU A 111 13.56 -5.59 -19.46
C GLU A 111 13.96 -4.75 -18.23
N TRP A 112 13.96 -5.34 -17.04
CA TRP A 112 14.48 -4.72 -15.82
C TRP A 112 15.98 -4.42 -15.97
N ASN A 113 16.78 -5.36 -16.46
CA ASN A 113 18.21 -5.14 -16.68
C ASN A 113 18.46 -4.00 -17.67
N LYS A 114 17.72 -3.96 -18.78
CA LYS A 114 17.79 -2.87 -19.78
C LYS A 114 17.40 -1.54 -19.16
N THR A 115 16.30 -1.51 -18.39
CA THR A 115 15.81 -0.31 -17.70
C THR A 115 16.88 0.22 -16.73
N GLN A 116 17.44 -0.64 -15.87
CA GLN A 116 18.47 -0.24 -14.91
C GLN A 116 19.75 0.25 -15.60
N GLN A 117 20.15 -0.41 -16.69
CA GLN A 117 21.30 0.00 -17.48
C GLN A 117 21.06 1.35 -18.17
N ARG A 118 19.88 1.58 -18.74
CA ARG A 118 19.49 2.86 -19.35
C ARG A 118 19.49 4.00 -18.33
N GLN A 119 18.90 3.77 -17.16
CA GLN A 119 18.88 4.75 -16.07
C GLN A 119 20.29 5.08 -15.56
N SER A 120 21.19 4.09 -15.49
CA SER A 120 22.58 4.31 -15.08
C SER A 120 23.42 4.99 -16.15
N PHE A 121 23.12 4.76 -17.43
CA PHE A 121 23.77 5.44 -18.55
C PHE A 121 23.34 6.91 -18.65
N ALA A 122 22.04 7.18 -18.52
CA ALA A 122 21.47 8.51 -18.65
C ALA A 122 21.80 9.42 -17.46
N ASP A 123 22.05 8.84 -16.27
CA ASP A 123 22.41 9.56 -15.04
C ASP A 123 21.45 10.72 -14.71
N GLN A 124 20.15 10.46 -14.96
CA GLN A 124 19.06 11.37 -14.65
C GLN A 124 18.63 11.25 -13.19
N LYS A 125 17.96 12.29 -12.69
CA LYS A 125 17.35 12.30 -11.36
C LYS A 125 16.43 11.09 -11.20
N ARG A 126 16.44 10.47 -10.01
CA ARG A 126 15.60 9.31 -9.69
C ARG A 126 14.71 9.59 -8.48
N VAL A 127 13.52 8.98 -8.49
CA VAL A 127 12.58 9.02 -7.37
C VAL A 127 12.68 7.73 -6.55
N TYR A 128 12.68 7.89 -5.23
CA TYR A 128 12.57 6.78 -4.28
C TYR A 128 11.35 6.98 -3.40
N TYR A 129 10.37 6.10 -3.58
CA TYR A 129 9.12 6.12 -2.84
C TYR A 129 9.24 5.19 -1.63
N LEU A 130 9.33 5.75 -0.43
CA LEU A 130 9.43 4.98 0.81
C LEU A 130 8.03 4.78 1.39
N SER A 131 7.60 3.53 1.53
CA SER A 131 6.34 3.20 2.18
C SER A 131 6.47 1.97 3.06
N LEU A 132 5.80 2.03 4.21
CA LEU A 132 5.68 0.91 5.15
C LEU A 132 4.80 -0.21 4.57
N GLU A 133 3.93 0.08 3.61
CA GLU A 133 3.07 -0.93 2.98
C GLU A 133 3.02 -0.80 1.45
N PHE A 134 2.96 -1.96 0.77
CA PHE A 134 2.68 -2.08 -0.65
C PHE A 134 1.64 -3.18 -0.85
N LEU A 135 0.40 -2.79 -1.10
CA LEU A 135 -0.70 -3.75 -1.24
C LEU A 135 -0.77 -4.23 -2.70
N MET A 136 0.22 -5.01 -3.13
CA MET A 136 0.46 -5.34 -4.55
C MET A 136 -0.66 -6.17 -5.19
N GLY A 137 -1.27 -7.08 -4.41
CA GLY A 137 -2.19 -8.10 -4.92
C GLY A 137 -1.45 -9.22 -5.66
N ARG A 138 -2.19 -9.96 -6.48
CA ARG A 138 -1.64 -10.93 -7.44
C ARG A 138 -0.90 -10.22 -8.59
N ALA A 139 0.26 -10.74 -8.99
CA ALA A 139 1.12 -10.14 -10.00
C ALA A 139 0.95 -10.79 -11.39
N LEU A 140 0.55 -12.06 -11.49
CA LEU A 140 0.53 -12.79 -12.76
C LEU A 140 -0.30 -12.09 -13.83
N ASP A 141 -1.58 -11.84 -13.55
CA ASP A 141 -2.48 -11.25 -14.56
C ASP A 141 -2.03 -9.84 -14.97
N ASN A 142 -1.54 -9.05 -14.01
CA ASN A 142 -1.01 -7.72 -14.26
C ASN A 142 0.28 -7.75 -15.11
N ALA A 143 1.19 -8.68 -14.84
CA ALA A 143 2.40 -8.85 -15.62
C ALA A 143 2.08 -9.22 -17.07
N MET A 144 1.19 -10.22 -17.28
CA MET A 144 0.75 -10.65 -18.60
C MET A 144 0.13 -9.50 -19.41
N LEU A 145 -0.73 -8.71 -18.76
CA LEU A 145 -1.42 -7.56 -19.32
C LEU A 145 -0.43 -6.44 -19.68
N ASN A 146 0.43 -6.03 -18.76
CA ASN A 146 1.32 -4.89 -18.98
C ASN A 146 2.35 -5.13 -20.10
N VAL A 147 2.82 -6.37 -20.28
CA VAL A 147 3.74 -6.73 -21.38
C VAL A 147 3.02 -7.10 -22.69
N GLY A 148 1.69 -7.09 -22.72
CA GLY A 148 0.88 -7.36 -23.91
C GLY A 148 0.86 -8.83 -24.36
N MET A 149 1.13 -9.79 -23.46
CA MET A 149 1.29 -11.21 -23.80
C MET A 149 0.23 -12.12 -23.15
N LYS A 150 -0.86 -11.55 -22.63
CA LYS A 150 -1.95 -12.32 -21.99
C LYS A 150 -2.63 -13.30 -22.95
N ASP A 151 -2.83 -12.92 -24.21
CA ASP A 151 -3.48 -13.80 -25.20
C ASP A 151 -2.58 -14.98 -25.60
N ALA A 152 -1.28 -14.73 -25.78
CA ALA A 152 -0.29 -15.80 -26.02
C ALA A 152 -0.26 -16.81 -24.86
N ALA A 153 -0.28 -16.30 -23.62
CA ALA A 153 -0.34 -17.15 -22.44
C ALA A 153 -1.67 -17.92 -22.33
N ARG A 154 -2.81 -17.30 -22.66
CA ARG A 154 -4.13 -17.94 -22.64
C ARG A 154 -4.19 -19.12 -23.61
N GLU A 155 -3.81 -18.89 -24.87
CA GLU A 155 -3.87 -19.96 -25.88
C GLU A 155 -2.79 -21.03 -25.63
N GLY A 156 -1.61 -20.66 -25.14
CA GLY A 156 -0.56 -21.63 -24.81
C GLY A 156 -0.92 -22.50 -23.60
N LEU A 157 -1.47 -21.91 -22.53
CA LEU A 157 -1.97 -22.68 -21.38
C LEU A 157 -3.07 -23.65 -21.80
N LYS A 158 -3.98 -23.22 -22.68
CA LYS A 158 -5.07 -24.04 -23.19
C LYS A 158 -4.55 -25.27 -23.97
N ASP A 159 -3.54 -25.10 -24.82
CA ASP A 159 -2.91 -26.22 -25.55
C ASP A 159 -2.19 -27.18 -24.60
N LEU A 160 -1.64 -26.66 -23.50
CA LEU A 160 -1.04 -27.46 -22.42
C LEU A 160 -2.08 -28.05 -21.44
N GLY A 161 -3.38 -27.81 -21.66
CA GLY A 161 -4.47 -28.41 -20.89
C GLY A 161 -4.95 -27.62 -19.67
N PHE A 162 -4.56 -26.35 -19.54
CA PHE A 162 -4.90 -25.49 -18.41
C PHE A 162 -5.79 -24.31 -18.82
N ARG A 163 -6.73 -23.94 -17.95
CA ARG A 163 -7.48 -22.68 -18.07
C ARG A 163 -6.73 -21.58 -17.35
N ILE A 164 -6.58 -20.43 -18.00
CA ILE A 164 -5.82 -19.30 -17.45
C ILE A 164 -6.38 -18.80 -16.11
N GLU A 165 -7.71 -18.84 -15.92
CA GLU A 165 -8.34 -18.42 -14.68
C GLU A 165 -7.99 -19.36 -13.52
N ASP A 166 -7.94 -20.67 -13.77
CA ASP A 166 -7.61 -21.68 -12.76
C ASP A 166 -6.13 -21.55 -12.35
N VAL A 167 -5.24 -21.18 -13.30
CA VAL A 167 -3.82 -20.87 -13.06
C VAL A 167 -3.65 -19.58 -12.25
N ILE A 168 -4.34 -18.49 -12.61
CA ILE A 168 -4.28 -17.21 -11.87
C ILE A 168 -4.80 -17.37 -10.43
N ASN A 169 -5.76 -18.26 -10.20
CA ASN A 169 -6.32 -18.51 -8.88
C ASN A 169 -5.39 -19.28 -7.92
N GLN A 170 -4.28 -19.86 -8.42
CA GLN A 170 -3.25 -20.47 -7.57
C GLN A 170 -2.34 -19.43 -6.92
N GLU A 171 -2.31 -18.19 -7.43
CA GLU A 171 -1.45 -17.15 -6.90
C GLU A 171 -2.01 -16.58 -5.58
N HIS A 172 -1.15 -16.49 -4.57
CA HIS A 172 -1.46 -15.78 -3.33
C HIS A 172 -1.20 -14.28 -3.48
N ASP A 173 -2.08 -13.43 -2.92
CA ASP A 173 -1.80 -11.99 -2.81
C ASP A 173 -0.50 -11.77 -2.02
N ALA A 174 0.38 -10.89 -2.50
CA ALA A 174 1.56 -10.53 -1.74
C ALA A 174 1.17 -9.77 -0.46
N ALA A 175 1.42 -10.36 0.70
CA ALA A 175 1.05 -9.82 2.01
C ALA A 175 2.01 -8.70 2.47
N LEU A 176 2.22 -7.70 1.61
CA LEU A 176 3.16 -6.60 1.80
C LEU A 176 2.51 -5.29 2.26
N GLY A 177 1.20 -5.28 2.46
CA GLY A 177 0.43 -4.11 2.86
C GLY A 177 -0.96 -4.46 3.39
N ASN A 178 -1.66 -3.46 3.92
CA ASN A 178 -2.99 -3.66 4.50
C ASN A 178 -4.06 -2.72 3.91
N GLY A 179 -3.79 -1.41 3.88
CA GLY A 179 -4.81 -0.41 3.65
C GLY A 179 -4.74 0.34 2.31
N GLY A 180 -5.48 1.45 2.27
CA GLY A 180 -5.48 2.38 1.13
C GLY A 180 -4.12 3.04 0.90
N LEU A 181 -3.30 3.23 1.95
CA LEU A 181 -1.96 3.80 1.88
C LEU A 181 -1.03 2.93 1.01
N GLY A 182 -1.02 1.63 1.25
CA GLY A 182 -0.21 0.67 0.51
C GLY A 182 -0.77 0.35 -0.86
N ARG A 183 -2.10 0.44 -1.03
CA ARG A 183 -2.70 0.30 -2.36
C ARG A 183 -2.41 1.50 -3.26
N LEU A 184 -2.36 2.70 -2.70
CA LEU A 184 -1.91 3.91 -3.38
C LEU A 184 -0.45 3.76 -3.84
N ALA A 185 0.44 3.35 -2.93
CA ALA A 185 1.85 3.10 -3.24
C ALA A 185 2.00 2.09 -4.40
N ALA A 186 1.22 1.00 -4.39
CA ALA A 186 1.24 0.02 -5.46
C ALA A 186 0.69 0.55 -6.79
N CYS A 187 -0.36 1.40 -6.79
CA CYS A 187 -0.82 2.08 -8.02
C CYS A 187 0.23 3.07 -8.56
N PHE A 188 0.94 3.76 -7.67
CA PHE A 188 2.01 4.69 -8.04
C PHE A 188 3.16 3.98 -8.76
N LEU A 189 3.58 2.79 -8.28
CA LEU A 189 4.62 2.02 -8.95
C LEU A 189 4.23 1.63 -10.40
N ASP A 190 2.98 1.23 -10.62
CA ASP A 190 2.45 0.92 -11.95
C ASP A 190 2.44 2.16 -12.88
N SER A 191 1.97 3.30 -12.39
CA SER A 191 1.99 4.57 -13.14
C SER A 191 3.40 5.09 -13.41
N MET A 192 4.32 5.04 -12.43
CA MET A 192 5.71 5.44 -12.63
C MET A 192 6.39 4.59 -13.71
N ALA A 193 6.13 3.28 -13.74
CA ALA A 193 6.65 2.41 -14.80
C ALA A 193 6.01 2.72 -16.16
N THR A 194 4.69 2.87 -16.21
CA THR A 194 3.91 3.14 -17.44
C THR A 194 4.31 4.46 -18.10
N LEU A 195 4.52 5.51 -17.30
CA LEU A 195 4.94 6.83 -17.74
C LEU A 195 6.46 6.97 -17.93
N ASN A 196 7.20 5.87 -17.81
CA ASN A 196 8.65 5.82 -17.99
C ASN A 196 9.47 6.65 -16.99
N TYR A 197 8.94 6.98 -15.81
CA TYR A 197 9.72 7.70 -14.80
C TYR A 197 10.76 6.78 -14.13
N PRO A 198 12.02 7.24 -13.97
CA PRO A 198 13.04 6.45 -13.31
C PRO A 198 12.85 6.47 -11.79
N ALA A 199 12.07 5.49 -11.30
CA ALA A 199 11.61 5.47 -9.92
C ALA A 199 11.60 4.06 -9.32
N TRP A 200 11.90 3.95 -8.03
CA TRP A 200 11.83 2.70 -7.27
C TRP A 200 10.97 2.87 -6.00
N GLY A 201 10.29 1.79 -5.62
CA GLY A 201 9.69 1.64 -4.30
C GLY A 201 10.66 0.97 -3.32
N TYR A 202 10.62 1.38 -2.05
CA TYR A 202 11.33 0.71 -0.95
C TYR A 202 10.39 0.39 0.21
N GLY A 203 10.44 -0.85 0.69
CA GLY A 203 9.64 -1.32 1.82
C GLY A 203 10.24 -2.53 2.54
N LEU A 204 9.44 -3.15 3.42
CA LEU A 204 9.80 -4.37 4.16
C LEU A 204 9.24 -5.62 3.48
N ARG A 205 9.99 -6.72 3.51
CA ARG A 205 9.53 -8.04 3.06
C ARG A 205 8.85 -8.78 4.22
N TYR A 206 7.58 -8.47 4.47
CA TYR A 206 6.82 -9.12 5.55
C TYR A 206 6.63 -10.60 5.31
N ARG A 207 6.97 -11.41 6.32
CA ARG A 207 6.83 -12.87 6.23
C ARG A 207 5.38 -13.34 6.30
N TYR A 208 4.60 -12.73 7.17
CA TYR A 208 3.24 -13.17 7.50
C TYR A 208 2.17 -12.08 7.27
N GLY A 209 2.54 -11.01 6.57
CA GLY A 209 1.69 -9.84 6.35
C GLY A 209 1.19 -9.20 7.64
N ILE A 210 -0.03 -8.67 7.62
CA ILE A 210 -0.73 -8.24 8.84
C ILE A 210 -1.34 -9.45 9.56
N PHE A 211 -2.21 -10.17 8.84
CA PHE A 211 -2.80 -11.49 9.13
C PHE A 211 -3.76 -11.84 7.99
N LYS A 212 -4.05 -13.14 7.81
CA LYS A 212 -5.21 -13.64 7.08
C LYS A 212 -6.40 -13.74 8.04
N GLN A 213 -7.55 -13.23 7.63
CA GLN A 213 -8.77 -13.22 8.43
C GLN A 213 -9.56 -14.51 8.19
N GLU A 214 -10.04 -15.13 9.26
CA GLU A 214 -11.08 -16.16 9.18
C GLU A 214 -12.25 -15.76 10.06
N ILE A 215 -13.47 -16.15 9.68
CA ILE A 215 -14.67 -15.94 10.49
C ILE A 215 -15.09 -17.24 11.15
N VAL A 216 -14.91 -17.33 12.47
CA VAL A 216 -15.27 -18.49 13.29
C VAL A 216 -16.35 -18.09 14.28
N ASP A 217 -17.51 -18.77 14.23
CA ASP A 217 -18.70 -18.46 15.07
C ASP A 217 -19.17 -16.99 14.99
N GLY A 218 -18.88 -16.33 13.86
CA GLY A 218 -19.17 -14.92 13.61
C GLY A 218 -18.07 -13.96 14.09
N TYR A 219 -17.00 -14.43 14.73
CA TYR A 219 -15.88 -13.60 15.15
C TYR A 219 -14.74 -13.64 14.14
N GLN A 220 -14.04 -12.52 14.00
CA GLN A 220 -12.73 -12.49 13.33
C GLN A 220 -11.68 -13.22 14.17
N VAL A 221 -11.00 -14.17 13.54
CA VAL A 221 -9.78 -14.83 14.02
C VAL A 221 -8.62 -14.45 13.10
N GLU A 222 -7.48 -14.08 13.69
CA GLU A 222 -6.27 -13.78 12.96
C GLU A 222 -5.36 -15.02 12.85
N ILE A 223 -5.00 -15.38 11.62
CA ILE A 223 -3.99 -16.42 11.34
C ILE A 223 -2.84 -15.84 10.50
N PRO A 224 -1.62 -16.41 10.56
CA PRO A 224 -0.51 -15.95 9.71
C PRO A 224 -0.81 -16.14 8.22
N ASP A 225 -0.36 -15.20 7.38
CA ASP A 225 -0.46 -15.30 5.93
C ASP A 225 0.81 -15.92 5.33
N TYR A 226 0.74 -17.18 4.90
CA TYR A 226 1.87 -17.97 4.40
C TYR A 226 2.19 -17.74 2.91
N TRP A 227 2.02 -16.52 2.41
CA TRP A 227 2.23 -16.18 0.98
C TRP A 227 3.67 -16.41 0.46
N LEU A 228 4.66 -16.53 1.36
CA LEU A 228 6.07 -16.76 1.00
C LEU A 228 6.48 -18.24 0.94
N ASP A 229 5.58 -19.17 1.24
CA ASP A 229 5.88 -20.60 1.06
C ASP A 229 6.27 -20.88 -0.40
N PHE A 230 5.71 -20.12 -1.33
CA PHE A 230 6.18 -20.01 -2.71
C PHE A 230 5.87 -18.63 -3.32
N ASN A 231 6.92 -17.88 -3.67
CA ASN A 231 6.79 -16.62 -4.42
C ASN A 231 7.75 -16.63 -5.62
N PRO A 232 7.24 -16.75 -6.87
CA PRO A 232 8.09 -16.79 -8.04
C PRO A 232 8.63 -15.41 -8.44
N TRP A 233 8.02 -14.30 -8.02
CA TRP A 233 8.25 -12.96 -8.60
C TRP A 233 9.49 -12.24 -8.09
N GLU A 234 9.87 -12.50 -6.85
CA GLU A 234 11.03 -11.86 -6.24
C GLU A 234 12.32 -12.63 -6.55
N PHE A 235 13.45 -11.94 -6.50
CA PHE A 235 14.76 -12.59 -6.45
C PHE A 235 15.67 -11.96 -5.39
N PRO A 236 16.34 -12.78 -4.57
CA PRO A 236 17.24 -12.28 -3.54
C PRO A 236 18.49 -11.64 -4.16
N ARG A 237 18.95 -10.55 -3.57
CA ARG A 237 20.21 -9.88 -3.88
C ARG A 237 21.18 -10.12 -2.74
N HIS A 238 21.70 -11.34 -2.64
CA HIS A 238 22.65 -11.75 -1.58
C HIS A 238 23.94 -10.91 -1.55
N ASP A 239 24.21 -10.18 -2.62
CA ASP A 239 25.33 -9.25 -2.74
C ASP A 239 25.01 -7.83 -2.27
N ILE A 240 23.74 -7.56 -1.90
CA ILE A 240 23.25 -6.30 -1.33
C ILE A 240 22.75 -6.59 0.08
N THR A 241 23.70 -6.59 1.00
CA THR A 241 23.50 -6.79 2.43
C THR A 241 24.05 -5.60 3.19
N VAL A 242 23.28 -5.05 4.13
CA VAL A 242 23.66 -3.89 4.92
C VAL A 242 23.52 -4.21 6.40
N GLU A 243 24.51 -3.87 7.20
CA GLU A 243 24.42 -3.97 8.65
C GLU A 243 23.68 -2.74 9.21
N ILE A 244 22.65 -2.97 10.00
CA ILE A 244 21.84 -1.95 10.66
C ILE A 244 22.01 -2.10 12.17
N GLN A 245 22.40 -1.00 12.81
CA GLN A 245 22.70 -0.94 14.24
C GLN A 245 21.47 -0.49 15.03
N PHE A 246 21.34 -0.96 16.28
CA PHE A 246 20.35 -0.53 17.26
C PHE A 246 21.01 -0.41 18.65
N TYR A 247 20.41 0.39 19.52
CA TYR A 247 20.90 0.67 20.87
C TYR A 247 22.30 1.29 20.86
N GLY A 248 23.20 0.88 21.76
CA GLY A 248 24.56 1.42 21.85
C GLY A 248 24.61 2.81 22.49
N TRP A 249 25.69 3.54 22.23
CA TRP A 249 25.92 4.88 22.78
C TRP A 249 26.77 5.73 21.83
N VAL A 250 26.75 7.06 22.01
CA VAL A 250 27.52 7.99 21.18
C VAL A 250 28.80 8.41 21.90
N ARG A 251 29.94 8.19 21.26
CA ARG A 251 31.24 8.70 21.69
C ARG A 251 31.57 9.99 20.94
N THR A 252 31.80 11.07 21.69
CA THR A 252 32.25 12.35 21.13
C THR A 252 33.74 12.55 21.42
N TYR A 253 34.53 12.86 20.39
CA TYR A 253 35.96 13.17 20.51
C TYR A 253 36.42 14.14 19.42
N GLN A 254 37.60 14.74 19.56
CA GLN A 254 38.21 15.55 18.50
C GLN A 254 39.19 14.70 17.69
N ASP A 255 39.15 14.83 16.36
CA ASP A 255 40.14 14.22 15.48
C ASP A 255 41.48 14.98 15.50
N GLU A 256 42.45 14.51 14.71
CA GLU A 256 43.79 15.12 14.61
C GLU A 256 43.77 16.57 14.08
N ASN A 257 42.68 17.00 13.45
CA ASN A 257 42.47 18.36 12.92
C ASN A 257 41.64 19.25 13.86
N GLY A 258 41.25 18.74 15.04
CA GLY A 258 40.41 19.45 16.01
C GLY A 258 38.91 19.45 15.69
N LYS A 259 38.46 18.68 14.67
CA LYS A 259 37.04 18.54 14.32
C LYS A 259 36.36 17.61 15.32
N THR A 260 35.21 18.02 15.84
CA THR A 260 34.38 17.16 16.71
C THR A 260 33.76 16.05 15.89
N ILE A 261 34.03 14.80 16.29
CA ILE A 261 33.49 13.58 15.69
C ILE A 261 32.55 12.91 16.69
N HIS A 262 31.38 12.53 16.19
CA HIS A 262 30.42 11.68 16.90
C HIS A 262 30.47 10.27 16.30
N SER A 263 30.69 9.27 17.14
CA SER A 263 30.77 7.87 16.73
C SER A 263 29.75 7.05 17.50
N TRP A 264 28.81 6.44 16.79
CA TRP A 264 27.84 5.52 17.37
C TRP A 264 28.48 4.13 17.53
N GLN A 265 28.59 3.65 18.77
CA GLN A 265 29.35 2.44 19.12
C GLN A 265 28.50 1.43 19.91
N ASP A 266 28.91 0.17 19.81
CA ASP A 266 28.29 -0.99 20.46
C ASP A 266 26.81 -1.19 20.07
N GLY A 267 26.05 -1.95 20.87
CA GLY A 267 24.64 -2.24 20.61
C GLY A 267 24.39 -3.55 19.88
N GLU A 268 23.25 -3.64 19.23
CA GLU A 268 22.81 -4.81 18.44
C GLU A 268 22.95 -4.49 16.95
N ALA A 269 23.39 -5.48 16.17
CA ALA A 269 23.47 -5.37 14.72
C ALA A 269 22.61 -6.46 14.05
N VAL A 270 21.85 -6.06 13.03
CA VAL A 270 21.09 -6.96 12.16
C VAL A 270 21.47 -6.72 10.70
N GLN A 271 21.27 -7.73 9.85
CA GLN A 271 21.51 -7.63 8.41
C GLN A 271 20.21 -7.38 7.65
N ALA A 272 20.20 -6.33 6.83
CA ALA A 272 19.18 -6.09 5.83
C ALA A 272 19.60 -6.70 4.49
N VAL A 273 18.84 -7.70 4.02
CA VAL A 273 19.05 -8.36 2.72
C VAL A 273 18.00 -7.87 1.73
N ALA A 274 18.43 -7.41 0.56
CA ALA A 274 17.52 -6.92 -0.47
C ALA A 274 16.87 -8.05 -1.28
N TYR A 275 15.59 -7.89 -1.59
CA TYR A 275 14.80 -8.67 -2.53
C TYR A 275 14.19 -7.71 -3.55
N ASP A 276 14.37 -8.00 -4.82
CA ASP A 276 13.85 -7.16 -5.90
C ASP A 276 12.61 -7.80 -6.52
N VAL A 277 11.58 -6.99 -6.74
CA VAL A 277 10.34 -7.35 -7.44
C VAL A 277 10.20 -6.42 -8.65
N PRO A 278 10.33 -6.92 -9.89
CA PRO A 278 10.17 -6.12 -11.10
C PRO A 278 8.74 -5.57 -11.23
N ILE A 279 8.61 -4.30 -11.62
CA ILE A 279 7.32 -3.63 -11.84
C ILE A 279 7.20 -3.23 -13.32
N PRO A 280 6.44 -3.98 -14.15
CA PRO A 280 6.26 -3.64 -15.56
C PRO A 280 5.30 -2.46 -15.75
N GLY A 281 5.63 -1.54 -16.66
CA GLY A 281 4.69 -0.51 -17.14
C GLY A 281 3.81 -1.00 -18.28
N TYR A 282 2.63 -0.41 -18.44
CA TYR A 282 1.69 -0.77 -19.51
C TYR A 282 2.13 -0.25 -20.88
N GLY A 283 2.27 -1.15 -21.86
CA GLY A 283 2.61 -0.77 -23.23
C GLY A 283 3.93 -0.01 -23.32
N THR A 284 4.90 -0.38 -22.48
CA THR A 284 6.28 0.13 -22.49
C THR A 284 7.22 -1.00 -22.06
N ARG A 285 8.50 -0.84 -22.38
CA ARG A 285 9.57 -1.73 -21.91
C ARG A 285 10.09 -1.36 -20.53
N THR A 286 9.78 -0.16 -20.05
CA THR A 286 10.20 0.27 -18.72
C THR A 286 9.68 -0.70 -17.67
N THR A 287 10.63 -1.35 -17.00
CA THR A 287 10.38 -2.24 -15.87
C THR A 287 11.13 -1.69 -14.66
N ASN A 288 10.40 -0.97 -13.82
CA ASN A 288 10.92 -0.40 -12.58
C ASN A 288 11.06 -1.48 -11.50
N ASN A 289 11.36 -1.07 -10.26
CA ASN A 289 11.68 -1.99 -9.18
C ASN A 289 10.97 -1.61 -7.87
N LEU A 290 10.44 -2.61 -7.18
CA LEU A 290 10.16 -2.57 -5.76
C LEU A 290 11.26 -3.34 -5.04
N ARG A 291 12.04 -2.66 -4.19
CA ARG A 291 13.05 -3.27 -3.34
C ARG A 291 12.51 -3.48 -1.94
N LEU A 292 12.53 -4.72 -1.48
CA LEU A 292 12.07 -5.12 -0.15
C LEU A 292 13.25 -5.56 0.70
N TRP A 293 13.22 -5.23 1.99
CA TRP A 293 14.25 -5.60 2.94
C TRP A 293 13.77 -6.72 3.87
N SER A 294 14.55 -7.79 3.94
CA SER A 294 14.40 -8.87 4.93
C SER A 294 15.47 -8.74 6.01
N SER A 295 15.04 -8.82 7.27
CA SER A 295 15.94 -8.78 8.43
C SER A 295 16.48 -10.17 8.76
N LYS A 296 17.79 -10.27 8.94
CA LYS A 296 18.53 -11.49 9.31
C LYS A 296 19.52 -11.19 10.44
N ALA A 297 19.94 -12.21 11.18
CA ALA A 297 20.99 -12.05 12.19
C ALA A 297 22.33 -11.65 11.54
N ALA A 298 23.05 -10.69 12.15
CA ALA A 298 24.32 -10.20 11.59
C ALA A 298 25.51 -11.13 11.83
N SER A 299 25.51 -11.88 12.93
CA SER A 299 26.55 -12.86 13.26
C SER A 299 25.92 -14.13 13.82
N GLY A 300 26.35 -15.29 13.31
CA GLY A 300 25.95 -16.61 13.79
C GLY A 300 24.44 -16.82 13.85
N GLU A 301 23.82 -17.30 12.76
CA GLU A 301 22.44 -17.82 12.79
C GLU A 301 22.25 -18.87 13.90
N PHE A 302 23.34 -19.46 14.38
CA PHE A 302 23.35 -20.53 15.37
C PHE A 302 24.60 -20.50 16.27
N ASP A 303 24.40 -20.59 17.59
CA ASP A 303 25.48 -20.73 18.58
C ASP A 303 25.71 -22.21 18.94
N PHE A 304 26.76 -22.80 18.38
CA PHE A 304 27.15 -24.19 18.65
C PHE A 304 27.53 -24.46 20.11
N GLN A 305 28.04 -23.47 20.85
CA GLN A 305 28.42 -23.68 22.24
C GLN A 305 27.19 -23.84 23.12
N LYS A 306 26.19 -22.96 22.94
CA LYS A 306 24.90 -23.06 23.64
C LYS A 306 24.16 -24.33 23.27
N PHE A 307 24.12 -24.66 21.98
CA PHE A 307 23.45 -25.88 21.51
C PHE A 307 24.08 -27.15 22.10
N ASN A 308 25.41 -27.28 22.06
CA ASN A 308 26.11 -28.44 22.63
C ASN A 308 26.00 -28.51 24.16
N ALA A 309 25.70 -27.40 24.83
CA ALA A 309 25.40 -27.35 26.26
C ALA A 309 23.94 -27.70 26.61
N GLY A 310 23.08 -27.97 25.60
CA GLY A 310 21.66 -28.29 25.79
C GLY A 310 20.74 -27.06 25.88
N ASP A 311 21.27 -25.85 25.68
CA ASP A 311 20.52 -24.59 25.70
C ASP A 311 20.06 -24.22 24.28
N TYR A 312 19.09 -24.98 23.78
CA TYR A 312 18.64 -24.91 22.39
C TYR A 312 17.93 -23.59 22.05
N GLU A 313 17.13 -23.04 22.96
CA GLU A 313 16.40 -21.78 22.73
C GLU A 313 17.36 -20.60 22.58
N SER A 314 18.34 -20.48 23.49
CA SER A 314 19.33 -19.40 23.45
C SER A 314 20.31 -19.53 22.30
N ALA A 315 20.44 -20.74 21.70
CA ALA A 315 21.29 -20.97 20.54
C ALA A 315 20.76 -20.33 19.25
N VAL A 316 19.45 -20.04 19.17
CA VAL A 316 18.77 -19.43 18.01
C VAL A 316 18.09 -18.09 18.33
N ALA A 317 18.21 -17.61 19.58
CA ALA A 317 17.51 -16.41 20.03
C ALA A 317 17.87 -15.15 19.22
N ASP A 318 19.11 -15.04 18.74
CA ASP A 318 19.57 -13.87 17.96
C ASP A 318 18.94 -13.87 16.56
N GLN A 319 18.81 -15.05 15.94
CA GLN A 319 18.06 -15.23 14.70
C GLN A 319 16.60 -14.81 14.88
N GLN A 320 15.93 -15.30 15.92
CA GLN A 320 14.53 -14.97 16.18
C GLN A 320 14.30 -13.47 16.38
N ARG A 321 15.15 -12.80 17.16
CA ARG A 321 15.05 -11.35 17.37
C ARG A 321 15.21 -10.56 16.08
N ALA A 322 16.20 -10.92 15.25
CA ALA A 322 16.42 -10.25 13.98
C ALA A 322 15.25 -10.46 12.99
N GLU A 323 14.79 -11.71 12.83
CA GLU A 323 13.71 -12.03 11.88
C GLU A 323 12.36 -11.40 12.27
N THR A 324 12.14 -11.13 13.56
CA THR A 324 10.91 -10.49 14.07
C THR A 324 10.66 -9.12 13.44
N ILE A 325 11.72 -8.38 13.08
CA ILE A 325 11.61 -7.05 12.44
C ILE A 325 10.83 -7.14 11.11
N SER A 326 11.06 -8.16 10.29
CA SER A 326 10.35 -8.34 9.02
C SER A 326 9.27 -9.42 9.08
N ALA A 327 8.78 -9.78 10.27
CA ALA A 327 7.79 -10.84 10.42
C ALA A 327 6.37 -10.38 10.05
N VAL A 328 5.87 -9.35 10.73
CA VAL A 328 4.47 -8.87 10.62
C VAL A 328 4.39 -7.36 10.39
N LEU A 329 3.37 -6.93 9.65
CA LEU A 329 3.03 -5.53 9.42
C LEU A 329 2.19 -4.99 10.59
N TYR A 330 2.52 -3.80 11.10
CA TYR A 330 1.86 -3.16 12.26
C TYR A 330 1.74 -4.09 13.48
N PRO A 331 2.87 -4.50 14.09
CA PRO A 331 2.82 -5.29 15.32
C PRO A 331 2.03 -4.53 16.40
N ASN A 332 1.32 -5.26 17.26
CA ASN A 332 0.51 -4.68 18.33
C ASN A 332 1.38 -3.80 19.26
N ASP A 333 1.16 -2.50 19.22
CA ASP A 333 1.92 -1.46 19.93
C ASP A 333 1.21 -0.92 21.18
N ASN A 334 0.15 -1.60 21.63
CA ASN A 334 -0.44 -1.35 22.95
C ASN A 334 0.53 -1.67 24.11
N LEU A 335 1.58 -2.47 23.82
CA LEU A 335 2.63 -2.85 24.75
C LEU A 335 3.94 -2.13 24.41
N GLU A 336 4.77 -1.83 25.41
CA GLU A 336 6.04 -1.10 25.20
C GLU A 336 7.00 -1.85 24.24
N ARG A 337 7.06 -3.18 24.34
CA ARG A 337 7.83 -4.02 23.40
C ARG A 337 7.33 -3.90 21.95
N GLY A 338 6.02 -3.71 21.77
CA GLY A 338 5.42 -3.50 20.45
C GLY A 338 5.78 -2.14 19.86
N LYS A 339 5.79 -1.08 20.68
CA LYS A 339 6.28 0.25 20.30
C LYS A 339 7.74 0.21 19.87
N GLU A 340 8.59 -0.46 20.65
CA GLU A 340 10.00 -0.63 20.32
C GLU A 340 10.19 -1.39 19.00
N LEU A 341 9.45 -2.49 18.77
CA LEU A 341 9.51 -3.24 17.52
C LEU A 341 9.06 -2.40 16.32
N ARG A 342 7.98 -1.63 16.45
CA ARG A 342 7.49 -0.74 15.39
C ARG A 342 8.52 0.36 15.05
N LEU A 343 9.20 0.93 16.04
CA LEU A 343 10.29 1.89 15.81
C LEU A 343 11.52 1.21 15.17
N LYS A 344 11.86 -0.03 15.59
CA LYS A 344 12.91 -0.84 14.95
C LYS A 344 12.60 -1.08 13.47
N GLN A 345 11.36 -1.43 13.13
CA GLN A 345 10.91 -1.61 11.75
C GLN A 345 11.13 -0.35 10.92
N GLN A 346 10.62 0.79 11.39
CA GLN A 346 10.76 2.08 10.70
C GLN A 346 12.21 2.45 10.45
N TYR A 347 13.06 2.34 11.47
CA TYR A 347 14.47 2.64 11.30
C TYR A 347 15.15 1.67 10.33
N PHE A 348 14.90 0.37 10.48
CA PHE A 348 15.55 -0.68 9.72
C PHE A 348 15.43 -0.49 8.21
N TRP A 349 14.21 -0.34 7.68
CA TRP A 349 14.07 -0.18 6.23
C TRP A 349 14.54 1.19 5.76
N CYS A 350 14.38 2.25 6.57
CA CYS A 350 14.85 3.59 6.20
C CYS A 350 16.37 3.61 6.04
N ALA A 351 17.09 3.06 7.02
CA ALA A 351 18.54 2.98 7.01
C ALA A 351 19.06 2.11 5.87
N ALA A 352 18.49 0.91 5.67
CA ALA A 352 18.86 0.04 4.56
C ALA A 352 18.61 0.69 3.18
N SER A 353 17.48 1.38 3.02
CA SER A 353 17.12 2.08 1.78
C SER A 353 18.05 3.26 1.51
N LEU A 354 18.37 4.08 2.52
CA LEU A 354 19.29 5.20 2.38
C LEU A 354 20.70 4.76 2.08
N TYR A 355 21.19 3.69 2.72
CA TYR A 355 22.47 3.09 2.37
C TYR A 355 22.53 2.78 0.87
N ASP A 356 21.49 2.14 0.32
CA ASP A 356 21.44 1.78 -1.09
C ASP A 356 21.30 3.00 -2.03
N ILE A 357 20.50 3.99 -1.66
CA ILE A 357 20.38 5.28 -2.38
C ILE A 357 21.74 5.99 -2.44
N VAL A 358 22.39 6.17 -1.29
CA VAL A 358 23.72 6.80 -1.18
C VAL A 358 24.77 6.02 -1.95
N ARG A 359 24.79 4.69 -1.81
CA ARG A 359 25.69 3.81 -2.55
C ARG A 359 25.55 4.01 -4.06
N ARG A 360 24.33 4.10 -4.59
CA ARG A 360 24.08 4.34 -6.02
C ARG A 360 24.54 5.73 -6.45
N PHE A 361 24.27 6.77 -5.66
CA PHE A 361 24.78 8.10 -5.93
C PHE A 361 26.31 8.15 -5.97
N LYS A 362 27.00 7.52 -5.01
CA LYS A 362 28.48 7.49 -4.96
C LYS A 362 29.12 6.84 -6.20
N LYS A 363 28.42 5.93 -6.90
CA LYS A 363 28.91 5.37 -8.17
C LYS A 363 29.02 6.39 -9.29
N THR A 364 28.19 7.43 -9.28
CA THR A 364 28.24 8.53 -10.25
C THR A 364 29.50 9.39 -10.08
N LYS A 365 30.16 9.30 -8.90
CA LYS A 365 31.33 10.10 -8.50
C LYS A 365 31.08 11.62 -8.54
N ARG A 366 29.81 12.05 -8.50
CA ARG A 366 29.44 13.46 -8.39
C ARG A 366 29.72 14.00 -6.98
N ALA A 367 29.91 15.31 -6.89
CA ALA A 367 29.99 16.02 -5.61
C ALA A 367 28.65 15.97 -4.86
N TRP A 368 28.69 15.95 -3.53
CA TRP A 368 27.49 15.91 -2.67
C TRP A 368 26.50 17.04 -2.91
N SER A 369 26.98 18.22 -3.32
CA SER A 369 26.13 19.35 -3.74
C SER A 369 25.14 19.01 -4.87
N LYS A 370 25.40 17.93 -5.63
CA LYS A 370 24.54 17.41 -6.70
C LYS A 370 23.55 16.34 -6.25
N PHE A 371 23.54 15.97 -4.98
CA PHE A 371 22.64 14.94 -4.46
C PHE A 371 21.15 15.26 -4.71
N PRO A 372 20.63 16.48 -4.40
CA PRO A 372 19.21 16.79 -4.63
C PRO A 372 18.84 16.97 -6.11
N GLU A 373 19.83 17.18 -6.99
CA GLU A 373 19.63 17.19 -8.45
C GLU A 373 19.53 15.77 -9.03
N GLN A 374 19.88 14.75 -8.24
CA GLN A 374 19.96 13.34 -8.67
C GLN A 374 19.00 12.42 -7.88
N VAL A 375 18.57 12.85 -6.70
CA VAL A 375 17.76 12.06 -5.78
C VAL A 375 16.56 12.86 -5.30
N ALA A 376 15.37 12.31 -5.48
CA ALA A 376 14.15 12.71 -4.76
C ALA A 376 13.68 11.54 -3.89
N ILE A 377 13.37 11.80 -2.63
CA ILE A 377 12.83 10.79 -1.71
C ILE A 377 11.45 11.24 -1.25
N GLN A 378 10.43 10.44 -1.52
CA GLN A 378 9.07 10.70 -1.06
C GLN A 378 8.77 9.90 0.21
N LEU A 379 8.36 10.62 1.26
CA LEU A 379 7.85 10.05 2.50
C LEU A 379 6.35 9.82 2.36
N ASN A 380 5.93 8.56 2.27
CA ASN A 380 4.52 8.20 2.26
C ASN A 380 4.02 8.06 3.71
N ASP A 381 3.37 9.12 4.21
CA ASP A 381 3.03 9.30 5.62
C ASP A 381 4.28 9.47 6.53
N THR A 382 4.10 9.43 7.84
CA THR A 382 5.13 9.70 8.85
C THR A 382 6.07 8.52 9.13
N HIS A 383 5.69 7.29 8.75
CA HIS A 383 6.49 6.09 9.03
C HIS A 383 7.96 6.16 8.56
N PRO A 384 8.30 6.72 7.37
CA PRO A 384 9.69 6.85 6.95
C PRO A 384 10.39 8.14 7.40
N THR A 385 9.85 8.89 8.37
CA THR A 385 10.43 10.18 8.84
C THR A 385 11.88 10.04 9.29
N LEU A 386 12.25 8.89 9.88
CA LEU A 386 13.64 8.62 10.29
C LEU A 386 14.64 8.68 9.13
N ALA A 387 14.20 8.59 7.87
CA ALA A 387 15.07 8.78 6.72
C ALA A 387 15.69 10.19 6.66
N ILE A 388 14.96 11.23 7.11
CA ILE A 388 15.51 12.60 7.19
C ILE A 388 16.70 12.64 8.15
N VAL A 389 16.52 12.05 9.33
CA VAL A 389 17.52 12.05 10.41
C VAL A 389 18.70 11.14 10.07
N GLU A 390 18.43 9.99 9.46
CA GLU A 390 19.47 9.05 9.03
C GLU A 390 20.30 9.60 7.86
N LEU A 391 19.71 10.30 6.89
CA LEU A 391 20.49 10.94 5.84
C LEU A 391 21.41 12.03 6.42
N GLN A 392 20.91 12.83 7.37
CA GLN A 392 21.74 13.79 8.09
C GLN A 392 22.91 13.09 8.79
N ARG A 393 22.65 11.99 9.50
CA ARG A 393 23.67 11.16 10.17
C ARG A 393 24.73 10.65 9.19
N ILE A 394 24.33 10.10 8.05
CA ILE A 394 25.26 9.60 7.03
C ILE A 394 26.17 10.73 6.53
N LEU A 395 25.58 11.88 6.17
CA LEU A 395 26.33 13.00 5.60
C LEU A 395 27.35 13.59 6.58
N ILE A 396 27.02 13.71 7.87
CA ILE A 396 27.94 14.28 8.86
C ILE A 396 28.90 13.24 9.42
N ASP A 397 28.42 12.09 9.88
CA ASP A 397 29.24 11.12 10.64
C ASP A 397 30.08 10.24 9.70
N GLN A 398 29.59 9.91 8.50
CA GLN A 398 30.28 9.01 7.57
C GLN A 398 30.96 9.74 6.41
N GLU A 399 30.32 10.77 5.86
CA GLU A 399 30.85 11.51 4.71
C GLU A 399 31.58 12.81 5.11
N GLY A 400 31.48 13.22 6.38
CA GLY A 400 32.28 14.30 6.97
C GLY A 400 31.86 15.72 6.59
N LEU A 401 30.63 15.92 6.09
CA LEU A 401 30.11 17.25 5.75
C LEU A 401 29.88 18.11 6.99
N GLU A 402 29.85 19.42 6.79
CA GLU A 402 29.42 20.37 7.82
C GLU A 402 27.89 20.36 7.96
N TRP A 403 27.39 20.67 9.16
CA TRP A 403 25.97 20.55 9.50
C TRP A 403 25.05 21.30 8.53
N ASP A 404 25.33 22.58 8.27
CA ASP A 404 24.49 23.44 7.42
C ASP A 404 24.49 22.98 5.96
N GLU A 405 25.63 22.48 5.46
CA GLU A 405 25.73 21.90 4.12
C GLU A 405 24.87 20.63 4.04
N ALA A 406 25.07 19.68 4.96
CA ALA A 406 24.31 18.44 5.02
C ALA A 406 22.80 18.70 5.15
N TRP A 407 22.40 19.62 6.02
CA TRP A 407 20.99 19.94 6.24
C TRP A 407 20.34 20.60 5.00
N SER A 408 21.09 21.42 4.26
CA SER A 408 20.63 21.96 2.98
C SER A 408 20.38 20.86 1.95
N LEU A 409 21.22 19.82 1.92
CA LEU A 409 21.02 18.67 1.02
C LEU A 409 19.82 17.83 1.43
N VAL A 410 19.69 17.52 2.72
CA VAL A 410 18.54 16.78 3.29
C VAL A 410 17.24 17.48 2.92
N THR A 411 17.10 18.76 3.27
CA THR A 411 15.85 19.52 3.07
C THR A 411 15.42 19.62 1.60
N LYS A 412 16.36 19.63 0.64
CA LYS A 412 16.06 19.66 -0.81
C LYS A 412 15.77 18.28 -1.41
N THR A 413 16.02 17.20 -0.67
CA THR A 413 15.86 15.84 -1.15
C THR A 413 14.46 15.28 -0.87
N PHE A 414 13.86 15.65 0.27
CA PHE A 414 12.64 15.02 0.77
C PHE A 414 11.36 15.78 0.43
N GLY A 415 10.36 15.05 -0.09
CA GLY A 415 8.96 15.45 -0.10
C GLY A 415 8.15 14.63 0.90
N TYR A 416 7.16 15.24 1.56
CA TYR A 416 6.30 14.57 2.55
C TYR A 416 4.82 14.61 2.15
N THR A 417 4.20 13.44 2.03
CA THR A 417 2.75 13.31 1.83
C THR A 417 2.07 12.95 3.14
N ASN A 418 1.12 13.78 3.58
CA ASN A 418 0.30 13.52 4.75
C ASN A 418 -1.05 12.90 4.36
N HIS A 419 -1.49 11.89 5.11
CA HIS A 419 -2.78 11.19 4.92
C HIS A 419 -3.69 11.31 6.15
N THR A 420 -3.35 12.18 7.11
CA THR A 420 -3.94 12.19 8.45
C THR A 420 -4.74 13.46 8.69
N VAL A 421 -6.04 13.30 8.93
CA VAL A 421 -6.93 14.42 9.27
C VAL A 421 -6.84 14.78 10.76
N LEU A 422 -6.81 13.76 11.62
CA LEU A 422 -6.89 13.89 13.08
C LEU A 422 -5.51 14.13 13.71
N PRO A 423 -5.27 15.25 14.42
CA PRO A 423 -3.99 15.54 15.05
C PRO A 423 -3.50 14.46 16.02
N GLU A 424 -4.42 13.78 16.71
CA GLU A 424 -4.14 12.69 17.65
C GLU A 424 -3.64 11.41 16.96
N ALA A 425 -3.89 11.26 15.66
CA ALA A 425 -3.40 10.14 14.85
C ALA A 425 -2.00 10.40 14.26
N LEU A 426 -1.43 11.61 14.45
CA LEU A 426 -0.07 11.90 14.03
C LEU A 426 0.94 11.19 14.95
N GLU A 427 1.87 10.46 14.33
CA GLU A 427 2.79 9.60 15.06
C GLU A 427 3.72 10.38 16.02
N LYS A 428 3.81 9.88 17.27
CA LYS A 428 4.72 10.37 18.30
C LYS A 428 5.46 9.22 18.96
N TRP A 429 6.74 9.42 19.24
CA TRP A 429 7.58 8.44 19.95
C TRP A 429 8.08 9.02 21.28
N SER A 430 8.13 8.20 22.33
CA SER A 430 8.67 8.70 23.61
C SER A 430 10.17 8.97 23.47
N VAL A 431 10.62 10.09 24.01
CA VAL A 431 12.06 10.43 24.04
C VAL A 431 12.88 9.34 24.71
N PRO A 432 12.48 8.73 25.86
CA PRO A 432 13.23 7.64 26.46
C PRO A 432 13.39 6.41 25.55
N LEU A 433 12.35 6.02 24.82
CA LEU A 433 12.42 4.92 23.87
C LEU A 433 13.41 5.23 22.74
N MET A 434 13.32 6.44 22.16
CA MET A 434 14.22 6.86 21.10
C MET A 434 15.67 7.01 21.58
N GLN A 435 15.89 7.49 22.79
CA GLN A 435 17.21 7.58 23.41
C GLN A 435 17.85 6.20 23.58
N ASN A 436 17.07 5.23 24.04
CA ASN A 436 17.54 3.87 24.25
C ASN A 436 17.85 3.17 22.93
N LEU A 437 16.97 3.31 21.93
CA LEU A 437 17.08 2.56 20.67
C LEU A 437 17.97 3.24 19.62
N LEU A 438 17.92 4.56 19.51
CA LEU A 438 18.55 5.37 18.46
C LEU A 438 19.23 6.61 19.05
N PRO A 439 20.25 6.45 19.91
CA PRO A 439 20.83 7.55 20.68
C PRO A 439 21.41 8.65 19.79
N ARG A 440 22.07 8.29 18.68
CA ARG A 440 22.64 9.27 17.75
C ARG A 440 21.56 10.07 17.02
N HIS A 441 20.47 9.42 16.62
CA HIS A 441 19.34 10.09 15.96
C HIS A 441 18.68 11.08 16.89
N LEU A 442 18.57 10.76 18.19
CA LEU A 442 18.01 11.70 19.16
C LEU A 442 18.87 12.96 19.31
N GLU A 443 20.21 12.86 19.32
CA GLU A 443 21.10 14.04 19.31
C GLU A 443 20.83 14.91 18.08
N ILE A 444 20.77 14.30 16.89
CA ILE A 444 20.50 15.00 15.63
C ILE A 444 19.11 15.64 15.65
N ILE A 445 18.10 14.97 16.21
CA ILE A 445 16.74 15.52 16.36
C ILE A 445 16.73 16.74 17.28
N TYR A 446 17.49 16.72 18.38
CA TYR A 446 17.62 17.88 19.25
C TYR A 446 18.30 19.04 18.54
N ASP A 447 19.35 18.79 17.75
CA ASP A 447 20.03 19.84 16.97
C ASP A 447 19.11 20.42 15.89
N ILE A 448 18.38 19.58 15.14
CA ILE A 448 17.36 20.03 14.18
C ILE A 448 16.33 20.93 14.88
N ASN A 449 15.82 20.49 16.03
CA ASN A 449 14.83 21.25 16.80
C ASN A 449 15.41 22.59 17.29
N LEU A 450 16.63 22.60 17.83
CA LEU A 450 17.29 23.78 18.34
C LEU A 450 17.45 24.84 17.25
N PHE A 451 18.04 24.47 16.11
CA PHE A 451 18.26 25.40 15.00
C PHE A 451 16.94 25.87 14.38
N PHE A 452 15.95 24.99 14.27
CA PHE A 452 14.61 25.36 13.82
C PHE A 452 13.98 26.39 14.75
N LEU A 453 13.93 26.14 16.07
CA LEU A 453 13.33 27.06 17.04
C LEU A 453 14.07 28.40 17.10
N GLN A 454 15.40 28.40 16.98
CA GLN A 454 16.18 29.64 16.85
C GLN A 454 15.80 30.44 15.59
N SER A 455 15.55 29.76 14.47
CA SER A 455 15.09 30.41 13.23
C SER A 455 13.68 31.00 13.39
N VAL A 456 12.79 30.30 14.10
CA VAL A 456 11.44 30.78 14.41
C VAL A 456 11.49 31.96 15.35
N GLU A 457 12.28 31.94 16.43
CA GLU A 457 12.44 33.05 17.37
C GLU A 457 13.00 34.31 16.69
N LYS A 458 13.92 34.15 15.73
CA LYS A 458 14.44 35.26 14.91
C LYS A 458 13.35 35.89 14.03
N ARG A 459 12.44 35.07 13.47
CA ARG A 459 11.37 35.53 12.56
C ARG A 459 10.13 36.03 13.30
N PHE A 460 9.83 35.47 14.46
CA PHE A 460 8.69 35.81 15.31
C PHE A 460 9.18 36.13 16.74
N PRO A 461 9.86 37.28 16.95
CA PRO A 461 10.41 37.61 18.26
C PRO A 461 9.32 37.71 19.33
N LYS A 462 9.60 37.14 20.51
CA LYS A 462 8.74 37.15 21.72
C LYS A 462 7.48 36.27 21.66
N ASP A 463 7.19 35.56 20.57
CA ASP A 463 6.09 34.58 20.52
C ASP A 463 6.54 33.21 21.07
N ARG A 464 6.59 33.09 22.40
CA ARG A 464 7.03 31.85 23.07
C ARG A 464 6.05 30.70 22.87
N ASP A 465 4.76 30.97 22.75
CA ASP A 465 3.74 29.95 22.56
C ASP A 465 3.87 29.29 21.18
N MET A 466 4.22 30.07 20.15
CA MET A 466 4.56 29.53 18.83
C MET A 466 5.68 28.49 18.90
N LEU A 467 6.76 28.80 19.62
CA LEU A 467 7.89 27.88 19.78
C LEU A 467 7.45 26.53 20.38
N ALA A 468 6.61 26.57 21.41
CA ALA A 468 6.07 25.36 22.03
C ALA A 468 5.21 24.54 21.04
N ARG A 469 4.33 25.22 20.30
CA ARG A 469 3.43 24.56 19.33
C ARG A 469 4.17 23.92 18.16
N VAL A 470 5.23 24.56 17.63
CA VAL A 470 5.94 24.08 16.43
C VAL A 470 7.18 23.22 16.71
N SER A 471 7.66 23.15 17.96
CA SER A 471 8.80 22.31 18.34
C SER A 471 8.64 20.86 17.85
N ILE A 472 9.74 20.17 17.56
CA ILE A 472 9.72 18.73 17.32
C ILE A 472 9.46 17.99 18.64
N ILE A 473 10.04 18.49 19.73
CA ILE A 473 9.90 17.90 21.06
C ILE A 473 8.64 18.48 21.72
N GLU A 474 7.77 17.59 22.16
CA GLU A 474 6.64 17.90 23.02
C GLU A 474 7.07 17.73 24.48
N GLU A 475 6.95 18.80 25.26
CA GLU A 475 7.35 18.88 26.67
C GLU A 475 6.27 18.27 27.60
N SER A 476 5.80 17.07 27.26
CA SER A 476 4.88 16.23 28.04
C SER A 476 5.61 15.32 29.03
N HIS A 477 4.87 14.50 29.80
CA HIS A 477 5.42 13.51 30.72
C HIS A 477 4.95 12.09 30.34
N PRO A 478 5.80 11.24 29.73
CA PRO A 478 7.17 11.53 29.26
C PRO A 478 7.19 12.49 28.05
N LYS A 479 8.36 13.07 27.74
CA LYS A 479 8.54 13.88 26.53
C LYS A 479 8.32 13.02 25.28
N MET A 480 7.79 13.64 24.23
CA MET A 480 7.50 12.96 22.96
C MET A 480 8.19 13.65 21.78
N VAL A 481 8.57 12.87 20.78
CA VAL A 481 9.10 13.32 19.48
C VAL A 481 7.95 13.31 18.48
N ARG A 482 7.61 14.48 17.92
CA ARG A 482 6.51 14.65 16.95
C ARG A 482 7.01 14.40 15.53
N MET A 483 6.72 13.24 14.97
CA MET A 483 7.31 12.80 13.69
C MET A 483 6.86 13.63 12.51
N ALA A 484 5.57 14.01 12.46
CA ALA A 484 5.06 14.92 11.43
C ALA A 484 5.81 16.26 11.40
N HIS A 485 6.29 16.75 12.56
CA HIS A 485 7.03 18.02 12.63
C HIS A 485 8.42 17.86 12.00
N ILE A 486 9.12 16.75 12.27
CA ILE A 486 10.39 16.43 11.60
C ILE A 486 10.17 16.35 10.09
N ALA A 487 9.12 15.65 9.64
CA ALA A 487 8.80 15.50 8.23
C ALA A 487 8.57 16.85 7.53
N ILE A 488 7.82 17.77 8.16
CA ILE A 488 7.58 19.11 7.63
C ILE A 488 8.88 19.94 7.60
N ILE A 489 9.65 19.94 8.70
CA ILE A 489 10.87 20.75 8.82
C ILE A 489 11.95 20.25 7.85
N GLY A 490 12.10 18.94 7.69
CA GLY A 490 13.11 18.28 6.86
C GLY A 490 12.76 18.07 5.38
N SER A 491 11.59 18.53 4.91
CA SER A 491 11.16 18.38 3.51
C SER A 491 11.06 19.73 2.79
N HIS A 492 11.26 19.78 1.47
CA HIS A 492 11.05 21.02 0.68
C HIS A 492 9.59 21.22 0.30
N LYS A 493 8.80 20.14 0.21
CA LYS A 493 7.37 20.17 -0.09
C LYS A 493 6.60 19.24 0.85
N VAL A 494 5.41 19.68 1.22
CA VAL A 494 4.41 18.92 1.98
C VAL A 494 3.12 18.91 1.17
N ASN A 495 2.48 17.76 0.99
CA ASN A 495 1.22 17.69 0.25
C ASN A 495 0.15 16.90 1.00
N GLY A 496 -1.10 17.36 0.87
CA GLY A 496 -2.28 16.54 1.17
C GLY A 496 -2.69 15.69 -0.03
N VAL A 497 -3.77 14.93 0.14
CA VAL A 497 -4.22 13.86 -0.77
C VAL A 497 -5.63 14.04 -1.34
N ALA A 498 -6.21 15.21 -1.06
CA ALA A 498 -7.46 15.75 -1.56
C ALA A 498 -7.42 17.27 -1.33
N GLU A 499 -8.21 18.03 -2.10
CA GLU A 499 -8.20 19.49 -2.04
C GLU A 499 -8.61 20.01 -0.65
N LEU A 500 -9.77 19.59 -0.15
CA LEU A 500 -10.26 19.95 1.18
C LEU A 500 -9.29 19.52 2.29
N HIS A 501 -8.70 18.33 2.17
CA HIS A 501 -7.71 17.84 3.13
C HIS A 501 -6.45 18.73 3.14
N SER A 502 -5.98 19.15 1.97
CA SER A 502 -4.85 20.06 1.85
C SER A 502 -5.16 21.44 2.42
N ASP A 503 -6.38 21.92 2.29
CA ASP A 503 -6.83 23.16 2.91
C ASP A 503 -6.92 23.03 4.44
N LEU A 504 -7.39 21.89 4.94
CA LEU A 504 -7.39 21.60 6.38
C LEU A 504 -5.96 21.55 6.94
N ILE A 505 -5.02 20.90 6.24
CA ILE A 505 -3.59 20.93 6.58
C ILE A 505 -3.10 22.37 6.74
N LYS A 506 -3.46 23.26 5.81
CA LYS A 506 -2.99 24.65 5.81
C LYS A 506 -3.67 25.51 6.88
N THR A 507 -4.95 25.29 7.16
CA THR A 507 -5.78 26.18 7.97
C THR A 507 -5.85 25.76 9.44
N THR A 508 -5.75 24.46 9.73
CA THR A 508 -5.90 23.91 11.08
C THR A 508 -4.66 23.14 11.54
N ILE A 509 -4.34 22.01 10.91
CA ILE A 509 -3.38 21.01 11.43
C ILE A 509 -1.96 21.59 11.50
N PHE A 510 -1.49 22.22 10.42
CA PHE A 510 -0.12 22.73 10.30
C PHE A 510 -0.08 24.25 10.07
N LYS A 511 -1.12 24.98 10.48
CA LYS A 511 -1.27 26.44 10.28
C LYS A 511 -0.05 27.26 10.68
N ASP A 512 0.61 26.88 11.77
CA ASP A 512 1.78 27.60 12.28
C ASP A 512 3.02 27.32 11.42
N PHE A 513 3.16 26.12 10.86
CA PHE A 513 4.19 25.84 9.85
C PHE A 513 3.93 26.57 8.53
N VAL A 514 2.66 26.79 8.14
CA VAL A 514 2.32 27.64 6.98
C VAL A 514 2.77 29.07 7.22
N LYS A 515 2.55 29.63 8.42
CA LYS A 515 3.06 30.98 8.76
C LYS A 515 4.59 31.06 8.70
N ILE A 516 5.28 29.99 9.12
CA ILE A 516 6.74 29.92 9.16
C ILE A 516 7.35 29.76 7.76
N TYR A 517 6.85 28.84 6.93
CA TYR A 517 7.48 28.54 5.64
C TYR A 517 6.83 29.24 4.45
N GLY A 518 5.59 29.71 4.61
CA GLY A 518 4.75 30.22 3.54
C GLY A 518 3.86 29.12 2.92
N PRO A 519 2.77 29.51 2.24
CA PRO A 519 1.81 28.58 1.65
C PRO A 519 2.43 27.72 0.55
N ASP A 520 3.44 28.21 -0.17
CA ASP A 520 4.05 27.50 -1.31
C ASP A 520 4.69 26.16 -0.91
N LYS A 521 5.09 25.99 0.35
CA LYS A 521 5.60 24.70 0.83
C LYS A 521 4.51 23.62 0.90
N PHE A 522 3.25 24.03 1.05
CA PHE A 522 2.09 23.16 1.23
C PHE A 522 1.27 23.10 -0.05
N THR A 523 1.30 21.96 -0.74
CA THR A 523 0.57 21.73 -1.99
C THR A 523 -0.55 20.70 -1.81
N ASN A 524 -1.33 20.49 -2.86
CA ASN A 524 -2.27 19.39 -2.97
C ASN A 524 -1.84 18.49 -4.13
N VAL A 525 -1.99 17.18 -3.95
CA VAL A 525 -2.04 16.22 -5.06
C VAL A 525 -3.13 15.21 -4.73
N THR A 526 -4.31 15.35 -5.34
CA THR A 526 -5.41 14.41 -5.11
C THR A 526 -4.98 13.00 -5.51
N ASN A 527 -5.31 12.01 -4.68
CA ASN A 527 -5.07 10.59 -5.00
C ASN A 527 -5.80 10.11 -6.27
N GLY A 528 -5.37 8.95 -6.76
CA GLY A 528 -5.97 8.26 -7.90
C GLY A 528 -5.81 6.74 -7.83
N ILE A 529 -6.28 6.05 -8.87
CA ILE A 529 -6.14 4.60 -9.06
C ILE A 529 -5.63 4.28 -10.48
N THR A 530 -4.91 3.17 -10.64
CA THR A 530 -4.47 2.71 -11.96
C THR A 530 -5.64 2.08 -12.73
N PRO A 531 -5.98 2.55 -13.95
CA PRO A 531 -7.03 1.93 -14.76
C PRO A 531 -6.64 0.53 -15.27
N ARG A 532 -5.34 0.20 -15.32
CA ARG A 532 -4.89 -1.13 -15.78
C ARG A 532 -5.39 -2.24 -14.88
N ARG A 533 -5.23 -2.10 -13.56
CA ARG A 533 -5.73 -3.09 -12.61
C ARG A 533 -7.22 -2.93 -12.34
N TRP A 534 -7.66 -1.70 -12.09
CA TRP A 534 -9.01 -1.46 -11.56
C TRP A 534 -10.11 -1.36 -12.62
N LEU A 535 -9.77 -1.38 -13.92
CA LEU A 535 -10.73 -1.47 -15.01
C LEU A 535 -10.35 -2.59 -15.99
N HIS A 536 -9.18 -2.52 -16.62
CA HIS A 536 -8.81 -3.48 -17.68
C HIS A 536 -8.65 -4.92 -17.17
N GLN A 537 -8.00 -5.11 -16.02
CA GLN A 537 -7.84 -6.43 -15.38
C GLN A 537 -9.11 -6.88 -14.65
N ALA A 538 -9.69 -6.03 -13.80
CA ALA A 538 -10.84 -6.39 -12.98
C ALA A 538 -12.14 -6.58 -13.78
N ASN A 539 -12.32 -5.81 -14.86
CA ASN A 539 -13.53 -5.74 -15.66
C ASN A 539 -13.22 -5.69 -17.17
N PRO A 540 -12.60 -6.75 -17.73
CA PRO A 540 -12.14 -6.76 -19.12
C PRO A 540 -13.28 -6.51 -20.10
N ARG A 541 -14.48 -7.09 -19.89
CA ARG A 541 -15.64 -6.88 -20.77
C ARG A 541 -16.05 -5.40 -20.86
N LEU A 542 -16.03 -4.67 -19.74
CA LEU A 542 -16.31 -3.23 -19.73
C LEU A 542 -15.22 -2.47 -20.46
N SER A 543 -13.95 -2.83 -20.21
CA SER A 543 -12.82 -2.25 -20.92
C SER A 543 -12.91 -2.44 -22.44
N ASP A 544 -13.32 -3.62 -22.91
CA ASP A 544 -13.48 -3.94 -24.32
C ASP A 544 -14.64 -3.16 -24.94
N LEU A 545 -15.76 -3.02 -24.22
CA LEU A 545 -16.90 -2.21 -24.63
C LEU A 545 -16.49 -0.73 -24.80
N ILE A 546 -15.75 -0.18 -23.83
CA ILE A 546 -15.20 1.18 -23.90
C ILE A 546 -14.24 1.30 -25.11
N ALA A 547 -13.31 0.37 -25.25
CA ALA A 547 -12.36 0.36 -26.37
C ALA A 547 -13.06 0.35 -27.73
N SER A 548 -14.17 -0.37 -27.87
CA SER A 548 -14.97 -0.42 -29.11
C SER A 548 -15.55 0.94 -29.51
N LYS A 549 -15.82 1.82 -28.54
CA LYS A 549 -16.36 3.17 -28.77
C LYS A 549 -15.27 4.24 -28.91
N LEU A 550 -14.14 4.05 -28.24
CA LEU A 550 -13.00 4.98 -28.26
C LEU A 550 -11.94 4.65 -29.31
N GLY A 551 -12.11 3.55 -30.07
CA GLY A 551 -11.21 3.17 -31.14
C GLY A 551 -9.95 2.42 -30.70
N GLY A 552 -9.86 1.98 -29.45
CA GLY A 552 -8.72 1.24 -28.91
C GLY A 552 -8.54 1.36 -27.39
N TYR A 553 -7.40 0.89 -26.88
CA TYR A 553 -7.07 0.88 -25.46
C TYR A 553 -6.24 2.08 -24.99
N ASP A 554 -6.09 3.12 -25.81
CA ASP A 554 -5.27 4.30 -25.46
C ASP A 554 -5.78 5.02 -24.20
N PHE A 555 -7.07 4.89 -23.89
CA PHE A 555 -7.66 5.42 -22.65
C PHE A 555 -7.05 4.82 -21.36
N LEU A 556 -6.35 3.68 -21.44
CA LEU A 556 -5.64 3.10 -20.29
C LEU A 556 -4.34 3.84 -19.94
N LYS A 557 -3.84 4.68 -20.85
CA LYS A 557 -2.74 5.64 -20.64
C LYS A 557 -3.23 7.09 -20.51
N ASP A 558 -4.39 7.39 -21.08
CA ASP A 558 -5.05 8.69 -20.94
C ASP A 558 -6.53 8.51 -20.58
N LEU A 559 -6.81 8.47 -19.28
CA LEU A 559 -8.17 8.23 -18.79
C LEU A 559 -9.13 9.39 -19.06
N THR A 560 -8.62 10.55 -19.52
CA THR A 560 -9.49 11.69 -19.89
C THR A 560 -10.37 11.38 -21.09
N LEU A 561 -9.95 10.45 -21.97
CA LEU A 561 -10.71 10.01 -23.14
C LEU A 561 -12.04 9.32 -22.81
N LEU A 562 -12.30 8.98 -21.54
CA LEU A 562 -13.60 8.44 -21.11
C LEU A 562 -14.74 9.46 -21.30
N ASP A 563 -14.46 10.75 -21.39
CA ASP A 563 -15.46 11.81 -21.61
C ASP A 563 -16.29 11.59 -22.88
N GLN A 564 -15.68 11.02 -23.92
CA GLN A 564 -16.33 10.67 -25.18
C GLN A 564 -17.46 9.64 -25.04
N LEU A 565 -17.51 8.90 -23.91
CA LEU A 565 -18.61 7.96 -23.63
C LEU A 565 -19.96 8.67 -23.42
N GLU A 566 -19.96 9.97 -23.09
CA GLU A 566 -21.20 10.76 -22.94
C GLU A 566 -22.07 10.72 -24.21
N ALA A 567 -21.46 10.67 -25.40
CA ALA A 567 -22.16 10.59 -26.68
C ALA A 567 -22.99 9.31 -26.84
N TYR A 568 -22.70 8.27 -26.06
CA TYR A 568 -23.36 6.96 -26.12
C TYR A 568 -24.29 6.73 -24.92
N VAL A 569 -24.46 7.70 -24.02
CA VAL A 569 -25.31 7.55 -22.83
C VAL A 569 -26.74 7.20 -23.24
N ASP A 570 -27.29 7.75 -24.31
CA ASP A 570 -28.65 7.46 -24.80
C ASP A 570 -28.72 6.35 -25.88
N ASP A 571 -27.59 5.73 -26.22
CA ASP A 571 -27.55 4.59 -27.14
C ASP A 571 -28.10 3.34 -26.46
N LYS A 572 -29.24 2.83 -26.97
CA LYS A 572 -29.93 1.66 -26.43
C LYS A 572 -29.10 0.39 -26.48
N THR A 573 -28.30 0.19 -27.53
CA THR A 573 -27.45 -0.99 -27.68
C THR A 573 -26.31 -0.91 -26.68
N PHE A 574 -25.69 0.26 -26.54
CA PHE A 574 -24.64 0.49 -25.54
C PHE A 574 -25.14 0.25 -24.10
N ARG A 575 -26.32 0.77 -23.75
CA ARG A 575 -26.96 0.52 -22.44
C ARG A 575 -27.23 -0.96 -22.18
N ALA A 576 -27.70 -1.69 -23.19
CA ALA A 576 -27.99 -3.11 -23.06
C ALA A 576 -26.72 -3.92 -22.79
N GLU A 577 -25.64 -3.67 -23.54
CA GLU A 577 -24.34 -4.32 -23.33
C GLU A 577 -23.74 -3.94 -21.96
N TRP A 578 -23.85 -2.67 -21.54
CA TRP A 578 -23.42 -2.21 -20.23
C TRP A 578 -24.09 -2.96 -19.08
N SER A 579 -25.42 -3.12 -19.18
CA SER A 579 -26.22 -3.86 -18.20
C SER A 579 -25.85 -5.34 -18.16
N GLU A 580 -25.68 -5.98 -19.32
CA GLU A 580 -25.28 -7.39 -19.42
C GLU A 580 -23.92 -7.63 -18.75
N ILE A 581 -22.96 -6.71 -18.94
CA ILE A 581 -21.64 -6.78 -18.31
C ILE A 581 -21.76 -6.67 -16.78
N LYS A 582 -22.58 -5.75 -16.26
CA LYS A 582 -22.84 -5.64 -14.82
C LYS A 582 -23.46 -6.94 -14.27
N THR A 583 -24.47 -7.49 -14.93
CA THR A 583 -25.09 -8.77 -14.54
C THR A 583 -24.07 -9.92 -14.52
N ALA A 584 -23.19 -10.02 -15.52
CA ALA A 584 -22.15 -11.05 -15.55
C ALA A 584 -21.15 -10.90 -14.39
N ASN A 585 -20.77 -9.67 -14.05
CA ASN A 585 -19.92 -9.41 -12.89
C ASN A 585 -20.62 -9.77 -11.57
N LYS A 586 -21.92 -9.48 -11.44
CA LYS A 586 -22.74 -9.89 -10.30
C LYS A 586 -22.86 -11.40 -10.16
N LEU A 587 -22.99 -12.12 -11.28
CA LEU A 587 -22.95 -13.59 -11.28
C LEU A 587 -21.61 -14.14 -10.79
N ARG A 588 -20.49 -13.51 -11.18
CA ARG A 588 -19.15 -13.88 -10.68
C ARG A 588 -19.03 -13.68 -9.16
N LEU A 589 -19.52 -12.55 -8.65
CA LEU A 589 -19.53 -12.31 -7.20
C LEU A 589 -20.50 -13.24 -6.47
N ALA A 590 -21.70 -13.48 -7.01
CA ALA A 590 -22.67 -14.41 -6.43
C ALA A 590 -22.10 -15.83 -6.33
N LYS A 591 -21.36 -16.28 -7.36
CA LYS A 591 -20.62 -17.55 -7.31
C LYS A 591 -19.57 -17.54 -6.20
N HIS A 592 -18.75 -16.48 -6.10
CA HIS A 592 -17.74 -16.37 -5.04
C HIS A 592 -18.37 -16.40 -3.64
N ILE A 593 -19.48 -15.69 -3.43
CA ILE A 593 -20.24 -15.70 -2.18
C ILE A 593 -20.74 -17.13 -1.88
N LYS A 594 -21.28 -17.83 -2.88
CA LYS A 594 -21.76 -19.20 -2.71
C LYS A 594 -20.65 -20.16 -2.34
N ASP A 595 -19.50 -20.07 -3.02
CA ASP A 595 -18.35 -20.95 -2.81
C ASP A 595 -17.72 -20.75 -1.41
N THR A 596 -17.71 -19.51 -0.91
CA THR A 596 -17.01 -19.17 0.35
C THR A 596 -17.91 -19.14 1.58
N THR A 597 -19.19 -18.80 1.43
CA THR A 597 -20.12 -18.65 2.58
C THR A 597 -21.23 -19.69 2.59
N GLY A 598 -21.46 -20.40 1.48
CA GLY A 598 -22.59 -21.30 1.31
C GLY A 598 -23.93 -20.60 1.03
N TYR A 599 -24.03 -19.28 1.17
CA TYR A 599 -25.27 -18.54 0.84
C TYR A 599 -25.44 -18.34 -0.66
N SER A 600 -26.66 -18.51 -1.16
CA SER A 600 -27.05 -18.12 -2.51
C SER A 600 -27.65 -16.72 -2.47
N VAL A 601 -27.28 -15.87 -3.43
CA VAL A 601 -27.80 -14.49 -3.54
C VAL A 601 -28.37 -14.26 -4.93
N ASN A 602 -29.44 -13.46 -5.02
CA ASN A 602 -30.11 -13.13 -6.27
C ASN A 602 -29.30 -12.08 -7.06
N PRO A 603 -28.75 -12.38 -8.25
CA PRO A 603 -27.97 -11.42 -9.04
C PRO A 603 -28.80 -10.27 -9.62
N ASN A 604 -30.12 -10.34 -9.60
CA ASN A 604 -31.01 -9.25 -10.03
C ASN A 604 -31.34 -8.26 -8.89
N ALA A 605 -31.01 -8.61 -7.64
CA ALA A 605 -31.13 -7.71 -6.50
C ALA A 605 -30.08 -6.59 -6.58
N LEU A 606 -30.34 -5.43 -5.99
CA LEU A 606 -29.34 -4.37 -5.83
C LEU A 606 -28.16 -4.89 -4.98
N PHE A 607 -26.95 -4.88 -5.54
CA PHE A 607 -25.73 -5.22 -4.79
C PHE A 607 -25.17 -3.95 -4.13
N ASP A 608 -25.34 -3.91 -2.81
CA ASP A 608 -25.01 -2.79 -1.93
C ASP A 608 -23.77 -3.13 -1.09
N VAL A 609 -22.66 -2.43 -1.30
CA VAL A 609 -21.33 -2.88 -0.88
C VAL A 609 -20.65 -1.90 0.07
N GLN A 610 -20.26 -2.36 1.26
CA GLN A 610 -19.35 -1.66 2.17
C GLN A 610 -18.10 -2.48 2.48
N VAL A 611 -17.03 -2.28 1.70
CA VAL A 611 -15.75 -2.98 1.87
C VAL A 611 -14.59 -2.04 2.19
N LYS A 612 -14.14 -2.04 3.44
CA LYS A 612 -13.03 -1.23 3.95
C LYS A 612 -12.61 -1.71 5.34
N ARG A 613 -11.51 -1.20 5.88
CA ARG A 613 -11.11 -1.43 7.28
C ARG A 613 -12.31 -1.21 8.22
N ILE A 614 -12.54 -2.13 9.16
CA ILE A 614 -13.61 -2.02 10.14
C ILE A 614 -13.17 -1.07 11.24
N HIS A 615 -13.93 0.00 11.45
CA HIS A 615 -13.63 1.03 12.44
C HIS A 615 -14.90 1.84 12.72
N GLU A 616 -15.11 2.26 13.97
CA GLU A 616 -16.28 3.08 14.35
C GLU A 616 -16.47 4.33 13.47
N TYR A 617 -15.42 5.09 13.14
CA TYR A 617 -15.56 6.28 12.27
C TYR A 617 -15.96 5.97 10.82
N LYS A 618 -15.72 4.74 10.34
CA LYS A 618 -16.13 4.26 9.00
C LYS A 618 -17.60 3.84 8.96
N ARG A 619 -18.22 3.77 10.13
CA ARG A 619 -19.66 3.57 10.37
C ARG A 619 -20.26 2.32 9.72
N GLN A 620 -19.54 1.18 9.73
CA GLN A 620 -20.18 -0.10 9.42
C GLN A 620 -21.35 -0.41 10.37
N GLN A 621 -21.30 0.12 11.60
CA GLN A 621 -22.43 0.08 12.54
C GLN A 621 -23.65 0.85 12.03
N LEU A 622 -23.49 2.03 11.40
CA LEU A 622 -24.60 2.78 10.81
C LEU A 622 -25.29 1.95 9.72
N ASN A 623 -24.50 1.33 8.84
CA ASN A 623 -25.03 0.48 7.77
C ASN A 623 -25.77 -0.74 8.33
N ILE A 624 -25.15 -1.53 9.22
CA ILE A 624 -25.80 -2.73 9.75
C ILE A 624 -27.06 -2.40 10.57
N PHE A 625 -27.12 -1.23 11.24
CA PHE A 625 -28.35 -0.77 11.87
C PHE A 625 -29.44 -0.42 10.84
N GLY A 626 -29.07 0.19 9.71
CA GLY A 626 -30.00 0.42 8.60
C GLY A 626 -30.52 -0.89 7.97
N VAL A 627 -29.67 -1.92 7.88
CA VAL A 627 -30.05 -3.27 7.44
C VAL A 627 -31.04 -3.90 8.42
N ILE A 628 -30.81 -3.80 9.73
CA ILE A 628 -31.75 -4.28 10.75
C ILE A 628 -33.08 -3.51 10.64
N HIS A 629 -33.04 -2.19 10.47
CA HIS A 629 -34.25 -1.38 10.25
C HIS A 629 -35.03 -1.89 9.02
N ARG A 630 -34.37 -2.08 7.87
CA ARG A 630 -35.00 -2.61 6.66
C ARG A 630 -35.63 -3.98 6.90
N TYR A 631 -34.92 -4.88 7.59
CA TYR A 631 -35.44 -6.21 7.95
C TYR A 631 -36.71 -6.13 8.80
N LEU A 632 -36.71 -5.31 9.86
CA LEU A 632 -37.88 -5.11 10.71
C LEU A 632 -39.07 -4.52 9.93
N THR A 633 -38.81 -3.58 9.02
CA THR A 633 -39.85 -3.00 8.15
C THR A 633 -40.44 -4.05 7.21
N ILE A 634 -39.61 -4.88 6.57
CA ILE A 634 -40.08 -6.00 5.72
C ILE A 634 -40.98 -6.95 6.52
N LYS A 635 -40.58 -7.31 7.74
CA LYS A 635 -41.35 -8.21 8.60
C LYS A 635 -42.71 -7.63 9.01
N ALA A 636 -42.81 -6.31 9.16
CA ALA A 636 -44.06 -5.62 9.46
C ALA A 636 -44.99 -5.47 8.25
N MET A 637 -44.48 -5.59 7.02
CA MET A 637 -45.28 -5.49 5.80
C MET A 637 -46.12 -6.73 5.52
N SER A 638 -47.27 -6.51 4.89
CA SER A 638 -48.07 -7.55 4.23
C SER A 638 -47.32 -8.17 3.04
N LYS A 639 -47.78 -9.32 2.55
CA LYS A 639 -47.14 -10.00 1.42
C LYS A 639 -47.20 -9.15 0.14
N GLU A 640 -48.32 -8.49 -0.11
CA GLU A 640 -48.55 -7.64 -1.29
C GLU A 640 -47.67 -6.38 -1.29
N GLU A 641 -47.31 -5.88 -0.10
CA GLU A 641 -46.37 -4.76 0.04
C GLU A 641 -44.94 -5.20 -0.22
N ARG A 642 -44.56 -6.39 0.27
CA ARG A 642 -43.22 -6.97 0.06
C ARG A 642 -42.89 -7.20 -1.42
N GLU A 643 -43.88 -7.58 -2.24
CA GLU A 643 -43.71 -7.81 -3.68
C GLU A 643 -43.34 -6.53 -4.46
N LYS A 644 -43.52 -5.33 -3.87
CA LYS A 644 -43.19 -4.04 -4.50
C LYS A 644 -41.78 -3.54 -4.14
N LEU A 645 -41.09 -4.20 -3.21
CA LEU A 645 -39.78 -3.81 -2.75
C LEU A 645 -38.69 -4.21 -3.74
N VAL A 646 -37.63 -3.40 -3.80
CA VAL A 646 -36.40 -3.77 -4.52
C VAL A 646 -35.65 -4.80 -3.68
N PRO A 647 -35.37 -6.01 -4.22
CA PRO A 647 -34.52 -6.98 -3.54
C PRO A 647 -33.11 -6.43 -3.36
N ARG A 648 -32.48 -6.66 -2.20
CA ARG A 648 -31.15 -6.12 -1.88
C ARG A 648 -30.23 -7.19 -1.30
N VAL A 649 -28.95 -7.12 -1.68
CA VAL A 649 -27.87 -7.90 -1.08
C VAL A 649 -26.88 -6.92 -0.47
N SER A 650 -26.89 -6.82 0.87
CA SER A 650 -25.96 -5.98 1.62
C SER A 650 -24.66 -6.75 1.90
N ILE A 651 -23.56 -6.30 1.30
CA ILE A 651 -22.27 -6.99 1.27
C ILE A 651 -21.26 -6.18 2.07
N PHE A 652 -20.80 -6.76 3.17
CA PHE A 652 -19.74 -6.23 4.02
C PHE A 652 -18.43 -6.96 3.78
N GLY A 653 -17.31 -6.28 4.05
CA GLY A 653 -16.00 -6.93 4.08
C GLY A 653 -14.94 -5.98 4.64
N GLY A 654 -13.94 -6.56 5.29
CA GLY A 654 -12.89 -5.77 5.92
C GLY A 654 -12.28 -6.44 7.13
N LYS A 655 -11.12 -5.94 7.54
CA LYS A 655 -10.37 -6.42 8.70
C LYS A 655 -10.49 -5.43 9.85
N ALA A 656 -10.70 -5.93 11.06
CA ALA A 656 -10.53 -5.18 12.31
C ALA A 656 -9.07 -5.28 12.79
N ALA A 657 -8.52 -4.26 13.45
CA ALA A 657 -7.22 -4.42 14.10
C ALA A 657 -7.32 -5.47 15.24
N PRO A 658 -6.29 -6.31 15.49
CA PRO A 658 -6.43 -7.44 16.40
C PRO A 658 -6.83 -7.06 17.84
N GLY A 659 -6.36 -5.90 18.31
CA GLY A 659 -6.67 -5.36 19.64
C GLY A 659 -7.90 -4.45 19.69
N TYR A 660 -8.58 -4.19 18.58
CA TYR A 660 -9.71 -3.25 18.54
C TYR A 660 -11.02 -4.00 18.78
N TRP A 661 -11.39 -4.08 20.05
CA TRP A 661 -12.57 -4.81 20.52
C TRP A 661 -13.86 -4.35 19.82
N MET A 662 -14.16 -3.05 19.76
CA MET A 662 -15.41 -2.55 19.15
C MET A 662 -15.52 -2.91 17.66
N ALA A 663 -14.42 -2.77 16.91
CA ALA A 663 -14.41 -3.16 15.49
C ALA A 663 -14.67 -4.67 15.30
N LYS A 664 -14.13 -5.53 16.17
CA LYS A 664 -14.45 -6.97 16.16
C LYS A 664 -15.91 -7.24 16.54
N THR A 665 -16.47 -6.49 17.48
CA THR A 665 -17.89 -6.56 17.86
C THR A 665 -18.81 -6.19 16.69
N ILE A 666 -18.44 -5.21 15.86
CA ILE A 666 -19.19 -4.86 14.65
C ILE A 666 -19.18 -6.01 13.63
N ILE A 667 -18.02 -6.65 13.38
CA ILE A 667 -17.94 -7.86 12.53
C ILE A 667 -18.86 -8.95 13.08
N HIS A 668 -18.85 -9.14 14.40
CA HIS A 668 -19.69 -10.13 15.06
C HIS A 668 -21.18 -9.85 14.85
N LEU A 669 -21.62 -8.61 15.04
CA LEU A 669 -23.00 -8.20 14.82
C LEU A 669 -23.43 -8.46 13.38
N ILE A 670 -22.62 -8.07 12.38
CA ILE A 670 -22.94 -8.28 10.96
C ILE A 670 -23.17 -9.77 10.68
N ASN A 671 -22.30 -10.64 11.16
CA ASN A 671 -22.42 -12.09 10.94
C ASN A 671 -23.64 -12.69 11.65
N LYS A 672 -23.98 -12.20 12.85
CA LYS A 672 -25.19 -12.65 13.56
C LYS A 672 -26.48 -12.18 12.89
N VAL A 673 -26.52 -10.94 12.41
CA VAL A 673 -27.63 -10.44 11.60
C VAL A 673 -27.77 -11.26 10.31
N ALA A 674 -26.66 -11.55 9.63
CA ALA A 674 -26.66 -12.39 8.43
C ALA A 674 -27.23 -13.79 8.68
N ALA A 675 -26.86 -14.44 9.78
CA ALA A 675 -27.37 -15.75 10.14
C ALA A 675 -28.90 -15.78 10.35
N VAL A 676 -29.49 -14.70 10.86
CA VAL A 676 -30.94 -14.59 11.03
C VAL A 676 -31.62 -14.23 9.72
N VAL A 677 -31.20 -13.13 9.08
CA VAL A 677 -31.85 -12.60 7.88
C VAL A 677 -31.79 -13.57 6.71
N ASN A 678 -30.64 -14.21 6.47
CA ASN A 678 -30.48 -15.09 5.31
C ASN A 678 -31.31 -16.38 5.41
N ASN A 679 -31.70 -16.78 6.63
CA ASN A 679 -32.46 -18.00 6.92
C ASN A 679 -33.94 -17.72 7.24
N ASP A 680 -34.41 -16.47 7.19
CA ASP A 680 -35.82 -16.14 7.41
C ASP A 680 -36.66 -16.39 6.13
N PRO A 681 -37.59 -17.35 6.15
CA PRO A 681 -38.42 -17.66 4.99
C PRO A 681 -39.42 -16.54 4.61
N ASP A 682 -39.79 -15.68 5.56
CA ASP A 682 -40.71 -14.56 5.31
C ASP A 682 -40.05 -13.43 4.50
N VAL A 683 -38.72 -13.36 4.55
CA VAL A 683 -37.90 -12.37 3.84
C VAL A 683 -37.33 -12.96 2.55
N GLY A 684 -36.86 -14.21 2.58
CA GLY A 684 -36.38 -14.91 1.39
C GLY A 684 -35.24 -14.16 0.69
N ASP A 685 -35.41 -13.87 -0.60
CA ASP A 685 -34.43 -13.15 -1.43
C ASP A 685 -34.66 -11.63 -1.50
N LEU A 686 -35.62 -11.08 -0.74
CA LEU A 686 -35.84 -9.64 -0.66
C LEU A 686 -34.69 -8.92 0.05
N LEU A 687 -34.06 -9.58 1.02
CA LEU A 687 -32.88 -9.07 1.71
C LEU A 687 -31.94 -10.22 2.04
N LYS A 688 -30.68 -10.10 1.62
CA LYS A 688 -29.56 -10.94 2.06
C LYS A 688 -28.46 -10.07 2.65
N VAL A 689 -27.78 -10.57 3.67
CA VAL A 689 -26.64 -9.91 4.33
C VAL A 689 -25.45 -10.84 4.26
N ILE A 690 -24.34 -10.37 3.69
CA ILE A 690 -23.16 -11.18 3.43
C ILE A 690 -21.94 -10.48 4.04
N PHE A 691 -21.12 -11.23 4.78
CA PHE A 691 -19.78 -10.79 5.16
C PHE A 691 -18.75 -11.59 4.35
N ILE A 692 -17.95 -10.91 3.53
CA ILE A 692 -16.86 -11.52 2.79
C ILE A 692 -15.59 -11.42 3.63
N GLU A 693 -15.10 -12.57 4.09
CA GLU A 693 -13.89 -12.66 4.89
C GLU A 693 -12.62 -12.39 4.08
N ASP A 694 -11.58 -11.98 4.79
CA ASP A 694 -10.23 -11.72 4.29
C ASP A 694 -10.21 -10.82 3.05
N TYR A 695 -10.96 -9.71 3.13
CA TYR A 695 -10.95 -8.70 2.08
C TYR A 695 -9.51 -8.26 1.75
N ASN A 696 -9.14 -8.42 0.47
CA ASN A 696 -7.82 -8.15 -0.10
C ASN A 696 -7.98 -7.65 -1.56
N VAL A 697 -6.90 -7.49 -2.32
CA VAL A 697 -6.98 -6.97 -3.70
C VAL A 697 -7.71 -7.94 -4.63
N SER A 698 -7.42 -9.24 -4.54
CA SER A 698 -8.09 -10.24 -5.38
C SER A 698 -9.61 -10.26 -5.17
N LYS A 699 -10.07 -10.12 -3.91
CA LYS A 699 -11.51 -10.00 -3.63
C LYS A 699 -12.07 -8.66 -4.14
N ALA A 700 -11.34 -7.55 -3.99
CA ALA A 700 -11.74 -6.25 -4.52
C ALA A 700 -11.89 -6.25 -6.06
N GLU A 701 -11.03 -6.98 -6.78
CA GLU A 701 -11.11 -7.14 -8.25
C GLU A 701 -12.38 -7.88 -8.71
N ILE A 702 -13.03 -8.65 -7.83
CA ILE A 702 -14.32 -9.28 -8.09
C ILE A 702 -15.48 -8.37 -7.64
N ILE A 703 -15.33 -7.74 -6.47
CA ILE A 703 -16.38 -6.95 -5.80
C ILE A 703 -16.64 -5.63 -6.53
N CYS A 704 -15.61 -4.85 -6.86
CA CYS A 704 -15.80 -3.52 -7.47
C CYS A 704 -16.57 -3.58 -8.81
N PRO A 705 -16.26 -4.50 -9.74
CA PRO A 705 -17.03 -4.64 -10.99
C PRO A 705 -18.50 -5.05 -10.80
N ALA A 706 -18.81 -5.78 -9.73
CA ALA A 706 -20.14 -6.32 -9.43
C ALA A 706 -21.03 -5.36 -8.63
N SER A 707 -20.46 -4.33 -8.02
CA SER A 707 -21.21 -3.36 -7.22
C SER A 707 -22.18 -2.54 -8.06
N ASP A 708 -23.43 -2.45 -7.62
CA ASP A 708 -24.39 -1.48 -8.14
C ASP A 708 -24.25 -0.16 -7.37
N ILE A 709 -24.18 -0.24 -6.04
CA ILE A 709 -23.97 0.90 -5.15
C ILE A 709 -22.95 0.56 -4.06
N SER A 710 -22.15 1.54 -3.66
CA SER A 710 -21.12 1.39 -2.63
C SER A 710 -21.22 2.45 -1.53
N GLU A 711 -20.99 2.01 -0.30
CA GLU A 711 -21.16 2.76 0.95
C GLU A 711 -19.87 3.48 1.36
N HIS A 712 -19.90 4.80 1.27
CA HIS A 712 -18.81 5.72 1.64
C HIS A 712 -19.25 6.70 2.72
N ILE A 713 -19.60 6.12 3.87
CA ILE A 713 -20.41 6.76 4.92
C ILE A 713 -19.64 7.12 6.19
N SER A 714 -18.35 7.42 6.12
CA SER A 714 -17.60 7.84 7.31
C SER A 714 -18.18 9.13 7.90
N THR A 715 -18.02 9.38 9.20
CA THR A 715 -18.43 10.67 9.80
C THR A 715 -17.72 11.81 9.06
N ALA A 716 -18.45 12.87 8.68
CA ALA A 716 -17.87 13.95 7.88
C ALA A 716 -16.64 14.57 8.57
N GLY A 717 -15.60 14.89 7.79
CA GLY A 717 -14.34 15.42 8.30
C GLY A 717 -13.40 14.36 8.89
N THR A 718 -13.60 13.06 8.62
CA THR A 718 -12.69 11.99 9.12
C THR A 718 -11.90 11.30 8.01
N GLU A 719 -12.32 11.41 6.75
CA GLU A 719 -11.61 10.87 5.60
C GLU A 719 -10.76 11.93 4.90
N ALA A 720 -9.46 11.66 4.75
CA ALA A 720 -8.59 12.51 3.95
C ALA A 720 -8.85 12.40 2.43
N SER A 721 -9.34 11.25 1.96
CA SER A 721 -9.52 10.95 0.53
C SER A 721 -10.46 9.73 0.40
N GLY A 722 -10.08 8.69 -0.36
CA GLY A 722 -10.86 7.45 -0.49
C GLY A 722 -10.67 6.77 -1.85
N THR A 723 -9.61 5.98 -2.01
CA THR A 723 -9.30 5.38 -3.33
C THR A 723 -10.25 4.23 -3.71
N SER A 724 -10.93 3.58 -2.76
CA SER A 724 -11.98 2.60 -3.08
C SER A 724 -13.17 3.23 -3.79
N ASN A 725 -13.51 4.47 -3.43
CA ASN A 725 -14.63 5.21 -3.99
C ASN A 725 -14.43 5.32 -5.52
N MET A 726 -13.21 5.73 -5.92
CA MET A 726 -12.80 5.84 -7.31
C MET A 726 -12.92 4.50 -8.06
N LYS A 727 -12.64 3.36 -7.41
CA LYS A 727 -12.68 2.03 -8.05
C LYS A 727 -14.11 1.60 -8.35
N PHE A 728 -15.03 1.86 -7.43
CA PHE A 728 -16.44 1.56 -7.64
C PHE A 728 -17.01 2.38 -8.78
N VAL A 729 -16.76 3.69 -8.78
CA VAL A 729 -17.27 4.59 -9.81
C VAL A 729 -16.67 4.28 -11.18
N LEU A 730 -15.36 4.00 -11.28
CA LEU A 730 -14.72 3.58 -12.54
C LEU A 730 -15.30 2.27 -13.11
N ASN A 731 -15.96 1.46 -12.29
CA ASN A 731 -16.65 0.22 -12.68
C ASN A 731 -18.18 0.39 -12.81
N GLY A 732 -18.67 1.63 -12.82
CA GLY A 732 -20.09 1.94 -12.96
C GLY A 732 -20.94 1.67 -11.71
N GLY A 733 -20.32 1.46 -10.55
CA GLY A 733 -21.04 1.46 -9.27
C GLY A 733 -21.28 2.90 -8.80
N LEU A 734 -22.48 3.18 -8.31
CA LEU A 734 -22.82 4.49 -7.74
C LEU A 734 -22.40 4.57 -6.26
N ILE A 735 -22.43 5.77 -5.69
CA ILE A 735 -22.06 6.00 -4.29
C ILE A 735 -23.27 6.46 -3.50
N ILE A 736 -23.44 5.86 -2.32
CA ILE A 736 -24.12 6.49 -1.19
C ILE A 736 -23.05 6.89 -0.17
N GLY A 737 -23.08 8.14 0.29
CA GLY A 737 -21.98 8.65 1.10
C GLY A 737 -22.25 9.96 1.82
N THR A 738 -21.36 10.30 2.74
CA THR A 738 -21.30 11.63 3.35
C THR A 738 -20.55 12.60 2.45
N CYS A 739 -20.73 13.90 2.69
CA CYS A 739 -19.91 14.96 2.08
C CYS A 739 -18.51 14.98 2.73
N ASP A 740 -17.71 13.94 2.46
CA ASP A 740 -16.40 13.72 3.10
C ASP A 740 -15.37 13.10 2.13
N GLY A 741 -14.09 13.41 2.35
CA GLY A 741 -12.96 12.87 1.60
C GLY A 741 -13.15 12.92 0.08
N ALA A 742 -12.92 11.79 -0.60
CA ALA A 742 -13.00 11.69 -2.05
C ALA A 742 -14.44 11.81 -2.61
N ASN A 743 -15.49 11.71 -1.79
CA ASN A 743 -16.87 11.87 -2.29
C ASN A 743 -17.09 13.28 -2.83
N ILE A 744 -16.45 14.29 -2.24
CA ILE A 744 -16.58 15.70 -2.65
C ILE A 744 -16.04 15.88 -4.07
N GLU A 745 -14.82 15.40 -4.32
CA GLU A 745 -14.20 15.51 -5.64
C GLU A 745 -14.92 14.62 -6.66
N ILE A 746 -15.36 13.42 -6.27
CA ILE A 746 -16.17 12.58 -7.17
C ILE A 746 -17.47 13.30 -7.54
N THR A 747 -18.17 13.91 -6.58
CA THR A 747 -19.38 14.70 -6.83
C THR A 747 -19.13 15.82 -7.83
N ARG A 748 -18.00 16.54 -7.69
CA ARG A 748 -17.59 17.60 -8.63
C ARG A 748 -17.41 17.07 -10.05
N GLU A 749 -16.74 15.93 -10.21
CA GLU A 749 -16.47 15.36 -11.53
C GLU A 749 -17.74 14.73 -12.14
N ILE A 750 -18.46 13.87 -11.42
CA ILE A 750 -19.59 13.09 -11.98
C ILE A 750 -20.92 13.86 -11.97
N GLY A 751 -21.04 14.92 -11.17
CA GLY A 751 -22.26 15.70 -10.96
C GLY A 751 -23.14 15.18 -9.82
N GLU A 752 -23.73 16.11 -9.06
CA GLU A 752 -24.56 15.84 -7.87
C GLU A 752 -25.74 14.90 -8.15
N GLN A 753 -26.29 14.90 -9.36
CA GLN A 753 -27.41 14.04 -9.76
C GLN A 753 -27.05 12.54 -9.88
N ASN A 754 -25.76 12.20 -9.82
CA ASN A 754 -25.21 10.84 -10.01
C ASN A 754 -24.65 10.23 -8.71
N ILE A 755 -24.81 10.90 -7.57
CA ILE A 755 -24.37 10.43 -6.25
C ILE A 755 -25.46 10.65 -5.20
N PHE A 756 -25.56 9.76 -4.22
CA PHE A 756 -26.56 9.83 -3.15
C PHE A 756 -25.90 10.33 -1.86
N LEU A 757 -25.93 11.64 -1.63
CA LEU A 757 -25.34 12.26 -0.43
C LEU A 757 -26.34 12.32 0.72
N PHE A 758 -25.85 12.17 1.96
CA PHE A 758 -26.64 12.34 3.18
C PHE A 758 -25.76 12.78 4.36
N GLY A 759 -26.42 13.04 5.49
CA GLY A 759 -25.79 13.23 6.78
C GLY A 759 -25.26 14.64 7.01
N THR A 760 -24.64 14.79 8.17
CA THR A 760 -24.10 16.03 8.71
C THR A 760 -22.86 16.50 7.92
N LEU A 761 -22.69 17.81 7.77
CA LEU A 761 -21.48 18.41 7.18
C LEU A 761 -20.35 18.56 8.21
N ALA A 762 -19.10 18.59 7.74
CA ALA A 762 -17.93 18.57 8.62
C ALA A 762 -17.89 19.76 9.60
N GLU A 763 -18.39 20.93 9.20
CA GLU A 763 -18.49 22.13 10.02
C GLU A 763 -19.42 22.00 11.24
N ASP A 764 -20.43 21.14 11.18
CA ASP A 764 -21.45 21.00 12.23
C ASP A 764 -21.10 19.90 13.26
N VAL A 765 -20.11 19.06 12.95
CA VAL A 765 -19.76 17.86 13.74
C VAL A 765 -19.38 18.19 15.18
N GLU A 766 -18.54 19.20 15.39
CA GLU A 766 -18.08 19.58 16.73
C GLU A 766 -19.20 20.17 17.60
N GLU A 767 -20.15 20.89 16.99
CA GLU A 767 -21.32 21.40 17.72
C GLU A 767 -22.23 20.25 18.19
N LEU A 768 -22.49 19.27 17.32
CA LEU A 768 -23.30 18.10 17.67
C LEU A 768 -22.64 17.26 18.75
N ARG A 769 -21.32 17.00 18.64
CA ARG A 769 -20.55 16.35 19.71
C ARG A 769 -20.68 17.10 21.03
N HIS A 770 -20.49 18.42 21.03
CA HIS A 770 -20.67 19.23 22.22
C HIS A 770 -22.10 19.11 22.79
N ARG A 771 -23.13 19.12 21.93
CA ARG A 771 -24.53 18.95 22.34
C ARG A 771 -24.80 17.58 22.93
N HIS A 772 -24.21 16.51 22.41
CA HIS A 772 -24.35 15.16 22.97
C HIS A 772 -23.76 15.02 24.37
N PHE A 773 -22.64 15.70 24.65
CA PHE A 773 -21.99 15.63 25.95
C PHE A 773 -22.60 16.56 27.00
N TYR A 774 -23.07 17.75 26.60
CA TYR A 774 -23.50 18.80 27.53
C TYR A 774 -24.99 19.17 27.45
N GLY A 775 -25.69 18.75 26.40
CA GLY A 775 -27.10 19.03 26.17
C GLY A 775 -27.99 17.79 26.28
N ASP A 776 -29.21 17.91 25.78
CA ASP A 776 -30.18 16.82 25.78
C ASP A 776 -30.01 15.94 24.52
N PHE A 777 -29.26 14.85 24.67
CA PHE A 777 -29.17 13.80 23.66
C PHE A 777 -30.52 13.07 23.50
N GLN A 778 -30.98 12.90 22.27
CA GLN A 778 -32.19 12.15 21.93
C GLN A 778 -31.84 11.10 20.87
N LEU A 779 -32.08 9.83 21.20
CA LEU A 779 -31.88 8.74 20.24
C LEU A 779 -32.98 8.76 19.19
N ASP A 780 -32.60 8.63 17.92
CA ASP A 780 -33.56 8.53 16.82
C ASP A 780 -34.58 7.38 17.06
N PRO A 781 -35.90 7.60 16.85
CA PRO A 781 -36.91 6.58 17.12
C PRO A 781 -36.77 5.31 16.27
N HIS A 782 -36.28 5.40 15.03
CA HIS A 782 -36.01 4.23 14.19
C HIS A 782 -34.80 3.46 14.73
N LEU A 783 -33.75 4.17 15.15
CA LEU A 783 -32.57 3.56 15.78
C LEU A 783 -32.92 2.92 17.13
N SER A 784 -33.83 3.52 17.91
CA SER A 784 -34.33 2.93 19.15
C SER A 784 -34.95 1.54 18.92
N LYS A 785 -35.78 1.39 17.87
CA LYS A 785 -36.37 0.08 17.51
C LYS A 785 -35.31 -0.94 17.09
N VAL A 786 -34.25 -0.50 16.41
CA VAL A 786 -33.11 -1.37 16.08
C VAL A 786 -32.42 -1.86 17.35
N PHE A 787 -32.17 -0.98 18.32
CA PHE A 787 -31.57 -1.36 19.59
C PHE A 787 -32.48 -2.28 20.40
N GLU A 788 -33.81 -2.06 20.40
CA GLU A 788 -34.77 -2.98 21.02
C GLU A 788 -34.73 -4.38 20.40
N ALA A 789 -34.61 -4.48 19.07
CA ALA A 789 -34.46 -5.77 18.40
C ALA A 789 -33.14 -6.47 18.76
N ILE A 790 -32.04 -5.73 18.90
CA ILE A 790 -30.77 -6.30 19.38
C ILE A 790 -30.89 -6.76 20.83
N ARG A 791 -31.52 -5.97 21.70
CA ARG A 791 -31.73 -6.28 23.13
C ARG A 791 -32.68 -7.44 23.39
N SER A 792 -33.54 -7.79 22.45
CA SER A 792 -34.48 -8.92 22.56
C SER A 792 -33.86 -10.27 22.19
N ASP A 793 -32.53 -10.33 22.10
CA ASP A 793 -31.74 -11.49 21.67
C ASP A 793 -32.09 -12.01 20.26
N MET A 794 -32.72 -11.18 19.42
CA MET A 794 -33.12 -11.55 18.05
C MET A 794 -31.92 -12.03 17.22
N PHE A 795 -30.75 -11.45 17.45
CA PHE A 795 -29.50 -11.76 16.74
C PHE A 795 -28.50 -12.52 17.63
N GLY A 796 -28.98 -13.28 18.62
CA GLY A 796 -28.16 -13.93 19.64
C GLY A 796 -27.96 -13.07 20.89
N ASP A 797 -27.11 -13.53 21.80
CA ASP A 797 -26.91 -12.91 23.13
C ASP A 797 -26.55 -11.41 23.03
N ALA A 798 -27.51 -10.58 23.42
CA ALA A 798 -27.46 -9.13 23.37
C ALA A 798 -26.34 -8.52 24.23
N SER A 799 -25.86 -9.24 25.26
CA SER A 799 -24.79 -8.75 26.13
C SER A 799 -23.50 -8.49 25.35
N ASN A 800 -23.27 -9.24 24.25
CA ASN A 800 -22.12 -9.05 23.35
C ASN A 800 -22.14 -7.70 22.62
N PHE A 801 -23.31 -7.08 22.47
CA PHE A 801 -23.52 -5.84 21.73
C PHE A 801 -23.82 -4.63 22.63
N SER A 802 -23.90 -4.85 23.95
CA SER A 802 -24.24 -3.82 24.94
C SER A 802 -23.37 -2.57 24.81
N ALA A 803 -22.03 -2.75 24.80
CA ALA A 803 -21.10 -1.62 24.70
C ALA A 803 -21.19 -0.87 23.36
N LEU A 804 -21.54 -1.55 22.25
CA LEU A 804 -21.76 -0.89 20.96
C LEU A 804 -22.98 0.05 21.02
N MET A 805 -24.07 -0.40 21.65
CA MET A 805 -25.27 0.42 21.85
C MET A 805 -25.03 1.54 22.87
N SER A 806 -24.37 1.26 24.00
CA SER A 806 -24.07 2.26 25.04
C SER A 806 -23.07 3.32 24.56
N ALA A 807 -22.14 2.98 23.67
CA ALA A 807 -21.25 3.97 23.03
C ALA A 807 -22.04 5.10 22.34
N ILE A 808 -23.19 4.76 21.77
CA ILE A 808 -24.10 5.69 21.10
C ILE A 808 -25.06 6.31 22.12
N ALA A 809 -25.80 5.48 22.86
CA ALA A 809 -26.90 5.94 23.70
C ALA A 809 -26.48 6.63 25.01
N GLU A 810 -25.28 6.34 25.52
CA GLU A 810 -24.84 6.72 26.87
C GLU A 810 -23.48 7.44 26.89
N HIS A 811 -22.65 7.29 25.86
CA HIS A 811 -21.30 7.84 25.81
C HIS A 811 -21.08 8.86 24.69
N GLY A 812 -22.15 9.58 24.33
CA GLY A 812 -22.09 10.81 23.53
C GLY A 812 -22.03 10.61 22.02
N ASP A 813 -22.20 9.38 21.51
CA ASP A 813 -22.23 9.05 20.08
C ASP A 813 -21.23 9.85 19.24
N TYR A 814 -19.93 9.69 19.54
CA TYR A 814 -18.88 10.54 18.97
C TYR A 814 -18.81 10.54 17.43
N TYR A 815 -19.36 9.49 16.79
CA TYR A 815 -19.37 9.31 15.34
C TYR A 815 -20.73 9.66 14.69
N LEU A 816 -21.65 10.26 15.45
CA LEU A 816 -22.93 10.78 14.96
C LEU A 816 -23.73 9.71 14.20
N VAL A 817 -23.80 8.51 14.76
CA VAL A 817 -24.61 7.43 14.22
C VAL A 817 -26.10 7.77 14.38
N SER A 818 -26.51 8.37 15.50
CA SER A 818 -27.90 8.75 15.76
C SER A 818 -28.37 9.91 14.89
N ASP A 819 -27.57 10.96 14.74
CA ASP A 819 -27.96 12.15 13.96
C ASP A 819 -28.14 11.83 12.48
N ASP A 820 -27.23 11.01 11.94
CA ASP A 820 -27.26 10.65 10.53
C ASP A 820 -28.17 9.46 10.24
N PHE A 821 -28.74 8.77 11.24
CA PHE A 821 -29.52 7.55 11.01
C PHE A 821 -30.75 7.79 10.13
N ASN A 822 -31.56 8.80 10.46
CA ASN A 822 -32.78 9.10 9.73
C ASN A 822 -32.49 9.56 8.29
N SER A 823 -31.48 10.42 8.11
CA SER A 823 -31.08 10.86 6.76
C SER A 823 -30.51 9.70 5.93
N TYR A 824 -29.73 8.81 6.55
CA TYR A 824 -29.22 7.60 5.90
C TYR A 824 -30.34 6.69 5.40
N ILE A 825 -31.30 6.30 6.26
CA ILE A 825 -32.39 5.40 5.84
C ILE A 825 -33.32 6.04 4.79
N THR A 826 -33.52 7.36 4.86
CA THR A 826 -34.29 8.11 3.86
C THR A 826 -33.57 8.10 2.51
N THR A 827 -32.25 8.31 2.50
CA THR A 827 -31.45 8.23 1.27
C THR A 827 -31.42 6.82 0.69
N GLN A 828 -31.47 5.79 1.53
CA GLN A 828 -31.61 4.41 1.06
C GLN A 828 -32.95 4.13 0.37
N GLU A 829 -34.03 4.79 0.76
CA GLU A 829 -35.32 4.74 0.05
C GLU A 829 -35.22 5.43 -1.32
N ILE A 830 -34.51 6.56 -1.41
CA ILE A 830 -34.24 7.24 -2.69
C ILE A 830 -33.42 6.34 -3.63
N VAL A 831 -32.44 5.61 -3.10
CA VAL A 831 -31.68 4.62 -3.87
C VAL A 831 -32.59 3.52 -4.42
N ASP A 832 -33.51 2.99 -3.60
CA ASP A 832 -34.46 1.97 -4.06
C ASP A 832 -35.36 2.50 -5.18
N GLU A 833 -35.90 3.72 -5.06
CA GLU A 833 -36.73 4.33 -6.12
C GLU A 833 -35.92 4.58 -7.40
N ALA A 834 -34.69 5.07 -7.28
CA ALA A 834 -33.81 5.26 -8.44
C ALA A 834 -33.49 3.93 -9.14
N PHE A 835 -33.27 2.86 -8.39
CA PHE A 835 -32.97 1.54 -8.95
C PHE A 835 -34.18 0.90 -9.64
N LYS A 836 -35.42 1.25 -9.28
CA LYS A 836 -36.60 0.79 -10.04
C LYS A 836 -36.58 1.30 -11.49
N ASN A 837 -36.02 2.49 -11.73
CA ASN A 837 -35.83 3.05 -13.06
C ASN A 837 -34.47 2.64 -13.66
N GLN A 838 -34.41 1.42 -14.20
CA GLN A 838 -33.17 0.86 -14.75
C GLN A 838 -32.54 1.69 -15.87
N ASP A 839 -33.36 2.33 -16.73
CA ASP A 839 -32.84 3.17 -17.82
C ASP A 839 -32.08 4.39 -17.28
N GLU A 840 -32.62 5.05 -16.26
CA GLU A 840 -31.96 6.18 -15.61
C GLU A 840 -30.74 5.72 -14.79
N TRP A 841 -30.85 4.60 -14.07
CA TRP A 841 -29.73 4.04 -13.31
C TRP A 841 -28.51 3.75 -14.20
N ILE A 842 -28.74 3.11 -15.36
CA ILE A 842 -27.68 2.81 -16.33
C ILE A 842 -27.10 4.12 -16.90
N ALA A 843 -27.93 5.12 -17.19
CA ALA A 843 -27.45 6.42 -17.65
C ALA A 843 -26.55 7.10 -16.61
N LYS A 844 -26.94 7.08 -15.32
CA LYS A 844 -26.09 7.57 -14.21
C LYS A 844 -24.77 6.81 -14.13
N SER A 845 -24.82 5.48 -14.24
CA SER A 845 -23.64 4.59 -14.22
C SER A 845 -22.64 4.92 -15.34
N ILE A 846 -23.11 5.03 -16.59
CA ILE A 846 -22.28 5.38 -17.76
C ILE A 846 -21.68 6.78 -17.59
N THR A 847 -22.52 7.77 -17.24
CA THR A 847 -22.08 9.16 -17.07
C THR A 847 -21.02 9.27 -15.98
N SER A 848 -21.17 8.50 -14.90
CA SER A 848 -20.20 8.48 -13.82
C SER A 848 -18.84 7.96 -14.30
N VAL A 849 -18.80 6.84 -15.03
CA VAL A 849 -17.55 6.31 -15.62
C VAL A 849 -16.93 7.29 -16.60
N ALA A 850 -17.75 7.91 -17.46
CA ALA A 850 -17.28 8.87 -18.47
C ALA A 850 -16.48 10.03 -17.86
N ARG A 851 -16.77 10.39 -16.62
CA ARG A 851 -16.15 11.53 -15.91
C ARG A 851 -15.08 11.13 -14.89
N MET A 852 -14.58 9.90 -14.94
CA MET A 852 -13.55 9.43 -13.99
C MET A 852 -12.10 9.76 -14.38
N GLY A 853 -11.87 10.45 -15.50
CA GLY A 853 -10.52 10.72 -16.03
C GLY A 853 -9.56 11.36 -15.01
N PHE A 854 -10.04 12.30 -14.20
CA PHE A 854 -9.26 12.99 -13.16
C PHE A 854 -8.63 12.04 -12.14
N PHE A 855 -9.25 10.90 -11.84
CA PHE A 855 -8.82 9.98 -10.79
C PHE A 855 -7.81 8.92 -11.24
N SER A 856 -7.19 9.08 -12.41
CA SER A 856 -6.07 8.23 -12.83
C SER A 856 -4.81 8.50 -12.01
N THR A 857 -4.12 7.46 -11.54
CA THR A 857 -2.79 7.64 -10.93
C THR A 857 -1.73 8.17 -11.90
N ASP A 858 -1.95 8.11 -13.21
CA ASP A 858 -1.00 8.67 -14.17
C ASP A 858 -0.94 10.20 -14.05
N ARG A 859 -2.11 10.84 -13.94
CA ARG A 859 -2.24 12.27 -13.67
C ARG A 859 -1.56 12.63 -12.36
N VAL A 860 -1.79 11.83 -11.32
CA VAL A 860 -1.18 12.00 -10.00
C VAL A 860 0.35 11.96 -10.09
N ILE A 861 0.92 10.95 -10.75
CA ILE A 861 2.37 10.83 -10.89
C ILE A 861 2.97 11.98 -11.69
N SER A 862 2.30 12.46 -12.74
CA SER A 862 2.75 13.65 -13.48
C SER A 862 2.74 14.90 -12.59
N GLU A 863 1.70 15.13 -11.77
CA GLU A 863 1.68 16.24 -10.83
C GLU A 863 2.81 16.16 -9.79
N TYR A 864 3.09 14.98 -9.23
CA TYR A 864 4.25 14.79 -8.35
C TYR A 864 5.57 15.04 -9.08
N ALA A 865 5.70 14.56 -10.31
CA ALA A 865 6.90 14.73 -11.12
C ALA A 865 7.21 16.20 -11.40
N ASP A 866 6.20 16.99 -11.76
CA ASP A 866 6.35 18.40 -12.12
C ASP A 866 6.53 19.31 -10.89
N SER A 867 5.72 19.10 -9.85
CA SER A 867 5.57 20.07 -8.75
C SER A 867 6.41 19.77 -7.50
N ILE A 868 6.87 18.52 -7.34
CA ILE A 868 7.58 18.06 -6.13
C ILE A 868 8.95 17.48 -6.47
N TRP A 869 9.03 16.55 -7.43
CA TRP A 869 10.25 15.80 -7.70
C TRP A 869 11.14 16.45 -8.74
N ASN A 870 10.58 17.22 -9.66
CA ASN A 870 11.24 17.84 -10.81
C ASN A 870 12.03 16.79 -11.60
N ILE A 871 11.31 15.81 -12.14
CA ILE A 871 11.85 14.64 -12.83
C ILE A 871 11.17 14.47 -14.19
N GLU A 872 11.93 13.99 -15.17
CA GLU A 872 11.47 13.77 -16.54
C GLU A 872 11.38 12.27 -16.85
N PRO A 873 10.50 11.84 -17.78
CA PRO A 873 10.43 10.46 -18.22
C PRO A 873 11.70 10.04 -18.97
N LEU A 874 12.07 8.76 -18.83
CA LEU A 874 13.20 8.13 -19.50
C LEU A 874 12.78 6.83 -20.17
N GLU A 875 12.46 6.92 -21.46
CA GLU A 875 12.11 5.76 -22.25
C GLU A 875 13.30 4.80 -22.47
N VAL A 876 13.02 3.50 -22.38
CA VAL A 876 13.96 2.42 -22.70
C VAL A 876 13.90 2.15 -24.21
N ARG A 877 15.02 2.35 -24.90
CA ARG A 877 15.16 2.13 -26.35
C ARG A 877 15.77 0.76 -26.64
N ASP A 878 15.65 0.32 -27.89
CA ASP A 878 16.18 -0.96 -28.39
C ASP A 878 17.70 -0.99 -28.57
N ASP A 879 18.36 0.17 -28.53
CA ASP A 879 19.75 0.41 -28.92
C ASP A 879 20.82 -0.15 -27.96
#